data_AF-A0A1Z8ZY74-F1
#
_entry.id   AF-A0A1Z8ZY74-F1
#
_cell.length_a   1.000
_cell.length_b   1.000
_cell.length_c   1.000
_cell.angle_alpha   90.00
_cell.angle_beta   90.00
_cell.angle_gamma   90.00
#
_symmetry.space_group_name_H-M   'P 1'
#
loop_
_entity.id
_entity.type
_entity.pdbx_description
1 polymer ?
#
loop_
_entity_poly.entity_id
_entity_poly.type
_entity_poly.pdbx_seq_one_letter_code
_entity_poly.pdbx_strand_id
1 'polypeptide(L)'
;MFVRVLAVLFGAFCYAMAADRLELKDGEVVAFVGGTDLVRMQNDGRFEAALTERFIEKKPKFRDFSWEGDTVSFQSTVRERWRSKAFGDWSKQLRAHGVTTLIVQFGKIESLAGADGLKEFEEDYGKLLDQLGAEGRKLVLIEPFDFEWAHADGSSLNLYRNAVRGIAEKRGVLFLSRDQVRELQNTAIDILTKAVQEKHRLWYDYWRPANWKCLFGDDSKRVFSNAAEGLPSFKEEWKTFPALIAAAEEKVWKREVPEAKPNPLLTGSEEADIEKELASFELLEGYEVNLFADEGHGIANPLAVRWDSDGRMFVACSDAYPQIEPGVKPNDKVIMLCDTNRDGVADESEVFADGLSVPTGLEVGGDGVYVAHNTKLEFFDWDGERKLLLSGFGNGDSHQTSNGMAWSPDGDLWFSQGDGIESRVETPFGVSSLFQAGVFRLRPDEFRLDPLLDDFMGPGNPWGVGFDDYGQSFVIDGAGGISYLTPASVPVHRRLRLPRIGKPGGYCGIDQLGDGSFGIGDYKKNQVTRFRASEDGAGFKVDFLEPLMRSSHRNFRPIDVKLGPDGAFYIVDWYNPITCHQDDFYRHPDRDKTHGRIWRVAKKNVPSREVAELTKAPTGKLIELLKLENRWTRTKAKQVLAARGLKALPEDIYRWKG
;
A
#
# COMPACT_ATOMS: atom_id res chain seq x y z
N MET A 1 35.16 53.99 48.96
CA MET A 1 34.70 54.80 47.82
C MET A 1 34.79 53.94 46.57
N PHE A 2 33.63 53.53 46.06
CA PHE A 2 33.30 53.09 44.68
C PHE A 2 34.09 51.92 44.04
N VAL A 3 33.51 50.71 43.97
CA VAL A 3 32.59 50.17 42.91
C VAL A 3 33.36 49.47 41.78
N ARG A 4 33.24 48.14 41.62
CA ARG A 4 32.26 47.49 40.71
C ARG A 4 32.39 45.95 40.74
N VAL A 5 31.27 45.32 41.09
CA VAL A 5 30.96 43.88 41.01
C VAL A 5 30.15 43.67 39.71
N LEU A 6 30.13 42.42 39.22
CA LEU A 6 29.22 41.84 38.19
C LEU A 6 29.48 42.17 36.71
N ALA A 7 30.10 41.22 36.01
CA ALA A 7 29.85 40.95 34.58
C ALA A 7 30.29 39.53 34.18
N VAL A 8 29.94 38.51 34.96
CA VAL A 8 30.01 37.10 34.55
C VAL A 8 28.77 36.44 35.15
N LEU A 9 27.65 36.49 34.42
CA LEU A 9 26.38 35.76 34.62
C LEU A 9 25.27 36.46 33.81
N PHE A 10 25.37 36.49 32.49
CA PHE A 10 24.22 36.77 31.61
C PHE A 10 24.46 36.05 30.29
N GLY A 11 23.83 34.88 30.14
CA GLY A 11 23.95 34.04 28.94
C GLY A 11 23.52 32.58 29.13
N ALA A 12 23.30 32.13 30.38
CA ALA A 12 22.97 30.73 30.69
C ALA A 12 21.67 30.57 31.49
N PHE A 13 20.72 31.50 31.35
CA PHE A 13 19.37 31.34 31.91
C PHE A 13 18.34 31.58 30.81
N CYS A 14 17.37 30.67 30.71
CA CYS A 14 16.27 30.61 29.75
C CYS A 14 16.46 29.75 28.48
N TYR A 15 16.99 28.53 28.63
CA TYR A 15 16.36 27.38 27.97
C TYR A 15 15.44 26.71 28.99
N ALA A 16 14.32 27.38 29.33
CA ALA A 16 13.16 26.62 29.77
C ALA A 16 12.73 25.80 28.55
N MET A 17 12.51 24.50 28.67
CA MET A 17 12.11 23.72 27.49
C MET A 17 10.86 24.38 26.91
N ALA A 18 10.81 24.60 25.60
CA ALA A 18 9.63 25.19 24.99
C ALA A 18 8.39 24.30 25.25
N ALA A 19 8.59 22.98 25.40
CA ALA A 19 7.58 22.06 25.92
C ALA A 19 7.05 22.46 27.31
N ASP A 20 7.88 23.02 28.20
CA ASP A 20 7.49 23.52 29.52
C ASP A 20 6.51 24.69 29.47
N ARG A 21 6.40 25.37 28.31
CA ARG A 21 5.41 26.44 28.07
C ARG A 21 4.12 25.95 27.43
N LEU A 22 4.04 24.67 27.04
CA LEU A 22 2.78 24.09 26.63
C LEU A 22 1.91 23.88 27.88
N GLU A 23 0.76 24.52 27.89
CA GLU A 23 -0.27 24.38 28.90
C GLU A 23 -1.56 23.95 28.20
N LEU A 24 -2.24 22.96 28.77
CA LEU A 24 -3.54 22.45 28.32
C LEU A 24 -4.60 22.65 29.40
N LYS A 25 -5.80 22.99 28.96
CA LYS A 25 -7.01 23.08 29.79
C LYS A 25 -7.61 21.69 30.01
N ASP A 26 -8.51 21.59 30.99
CA ASP A 26 -9.26 20.36 31.26
C ASP A 26 -10.09 19.97 30.02
N GLY A 27 -9.94 18.73 29.56
CA GLY A 27 -10.64 18.16 28.41
C GLY A 27 -10.24 18.76 27.06
N GLU A 28 -9.13 19.48 26.99
CA GLU A 28 -8.72 20.18 25.77
C GLU A 28 -8.47 19.21 24.58
N VAL A 29 -8.92 19.60 23.38
CA VAL A 29 -8.68 18.82 22.15
C VAL A 29 -7.51 19.41 21.37
N VAL A 30 -6.45 18.61 21.24
CA VAL A 30 -5.23 18.93 20.51
C VAL A 30 -5.22 18.19 19.17
N ALA A 31 -5.04 18.92 18.07
CA ALA A 31 -4.89 18.34 16.74
C ALA A 31 -3.43 18.30 16.27
N PHE A 32 -3.04 17.24 15.59
CA PHE A 32 -1.80 17.15 14.83
C PHE A 32 -2.10 17.42 13.35
N VAL A 33 -1.36 18.34 12.71
CA VAL A 33 -1.50 18.67 11.28
C VAL A 33 -0.12 18.71 10.63
N GLY A 34 0.10 17.89 9.62
CA GLY A 34 1.44 17.74 9.03
C GLY A 34 1.48 16.70 7.92
N GLY A 35 2.68 16.56 7.34
CA GLY A 35 2.98 15.55 6.34
C GLY A 35 3.37 14.19 6.95
N THR A 36 4.14 13.41 6.18
CA THR A 36 4.51 12.02 6.50
C THR A 36 5.25 11.86 7.83
N ASP A 37 6.13 12.78 8.20
CA ASP A 37 6.84 12.74 9.49
C ASP A 37 5.86 12.71 10.68
N LEU A 38 4.80 13.51 10.61
CA LEU A 38 3.82 13.60 11.68
C LEU A 38 2.94 12.34 11.72
N VAL A 39 2.56 11.79 10.57
CA VAL A 39 1.87 10.48 10.48
C VAL A 39 2.72 9.40 11.13
N ARG A 40 4.03 9.35 10.84
CA ARG A 40 4.96 8.37 11.44
C ARG A 40 5.10 8.57 12.94
N MET A 41 5.19 9.81 13.40
CA MET A 41 5.28 10.11 14.84
C MET A 41 4.00 9.73 15.60
N GLN A 42 2.83 9.81 14.96
CA GLN A 42 1.56 9.38 15.53
C GLN A 42 1.40 7.86 15.54
N ASN A 43 1.87 7.17 14.49
CA ASN A 43 1.95 5.71 14.46
C ASN A 43 2.92 5.15 15.52
N ASP A 44 4.06 5.79 15.74
CA ASP A 44 4.98 5.47 16.84
C ASP A 44 4.31 5.71 18.21
N GLY A 45 3.52 6.79 18.32
CA GLY A 45 2.66 7.08 19.47
C GLY A 45 3.39 7.64 20.69
N ARG A 46 4.74 7.66 20.70
CA ARG A 46 5.51 8.10 21.88
C ARG A 46 5.34 9.58 22.17
N PHE A 47 5.24 10.42 21.14
CA PHE A 47 5.09 11.86 21.35
C PHE A 47 3.74 12.19 22.02
N GLU A 48 2.66 11.59 21.53
CA GLU A 48 1.34 11.74 22.16
C GLU A 48 1.32 11.09 23.56
N ALA A 49 1.94 9.93 23.75
CA ALA A 49 2.01 9.29 25.06
C ALA A 49 2.75 10.15 26.08
N ALA A 50 3.87 10.78 25.71
CA ALA A 50 4.60 11.69 26.59
C ALA A 50 3.78 12.94 26.96
N LEU A 51 3.07 13.53 25.99
CA LEU A 51 2.13 14.63 26.24
C LEU A 51 0.97 14.20 27.14
N THR A 52 0.43 13.01 26.89
CA THR A 52 -0.66 12.43 27.68
C THR A 52 -0.23 12.23 29.13
N GLU A 53 0.94 11.63 29.37
CA GLU A 53 1.47 11.41 30.72
C GLU A 53 1.63 12.74 31.47
N ARG A 54 2.22 13.74 30.80
CA ARG A 54 2.46 15.06 31.38
C ARG A 54 1.17 15.79 31.76
N PHE A 55 0.09 15.60 31.00
CA PHE A 55 -1.18 16.31 31.19
C PHE A 55 -2.33 15.39 31.59
N ILE A 56 -2.06 14.21 32.16
CA ILE A 56 -3.08 13.17 32.33
C ILE A 56 -4.26 13.61 33.21
N GLU A 57 -3.99 14.43 34.24
CA GLU A 57 -5.00 15.02 35.11
C GLU A 57 -5.95 15.97 34.37
N LYS A 58 -5.50 16.54 33.26
CA LYS A 58 -6.30 17.39 32.37
C LYS A 58 -7.15 16.57 31.41
N LYS A 59 -6.91 15.27 31.28
CA LYS A 59 -7.60 14.37 30.33
C LYS A 59 -7.68 14.96 28.91
N PRO A 60 -6.54 15.36 28.30
CA PRO A 60 -6.53 15.91 26.95
C PRO A 60 -6.96 14.84 25.95
N LYS A 61 -7.51 15.29 24.82
CA LYS A 61 -7.88 14.45 23.68
C LYS A 61 -7.03 14.81 22.48
N PHE A 62 -6.41 13.82 21.87
CA PHE A 62 -5.51 14.02 20.74
C PHE A 62 -6.11 13.48 19.45
N ARG A 63 -6.03 14.26 18.37
CA ARG A 63 -6.62 13.96 17.07
C ARG A 63 -5.60 14.15 15.98
N ASP A 64 -5.32 13.10 15.22
CA ASP A 64 -4.37 13.20 14.13
C ASP A 64 -5.05 13.53 12.79
N PHE A 65 -4.79 14.71 12.27
CA PHE A 65 -5.27 15.15 10.97
C PHE A 65 -4.16 15.15 9.92
N SER A 66 -2.97 14.64 10.26
CA SER A 66 -1.86 14.51 9.32
C SER A 66 -2.13 13.50 8.22
N TRP A 67 -1.46 13.70 7.08
CA TRP A 67 -1.62 12.88 5.89
C TRP A 67 -0.29 12.80 5.15
N GLU A 68 0.09 11.60 4.68
CA GLU A 68 1.34 11.41 3.96
C GLU A 68 1.37 12.25 2.65
N GLY A 69 2.53 12.81 2.33
CA GLY A 69 2.69 13.64 1.14
C GLY A 69 1.94 15.00 1.18
N ASP A 70 1.34 15.38 2.31
CA ASP A 70 0.83 16.74 2.50
C ASP A 70 2.00 17.74 2.61
N THR A 71 1.80 18.89 1.99
CA THR A 71 2.73 20.04 1.97
C THR A 71 1.96 21.30 2.27
N VAL A 72 2.61 22.40 2.64
CA VAL A 72 1.91 23.65 2.99
C VAL A 72 0.94 24.16 1.91
N SER A 73 1.18 23.82 0.64
CA SER A 73 0.34 24.20 -0.51
C SER A 73 -0.67 23.12 -0.95
N PHE A 74 -0.57 21.89 -0.43
CA PHE A 74 -1.47 20.79 -0.75
C PHE A 74 -1.81 19.96 0.50
N GLN A 75 -3.06 20.06 0.94
CA GLN A 75 -3.59 19.33 2.10
C GLN A 75 -4.66 18.33 1.65
N SER A 76 -4.32 17.05 1.57
CA SER A 76 -5.22 15.95 1.17
C SER A 76 -6.43 15.89 2.08
N THR A 77 -6.24 16.20 3.37
CA THR A 77 -7.31 16.35 4.37
C THR A 77 -8.46 17.25 3.91
N VAL A 78 -8.22 18.20 3.00
CA VAL A 78 -9.25 19.07 2.40
C VAL A 78 -9.46 18.81 0.91
N ARG A 79 -8.38 18.51 0.18
CA ARG A 79 -8.36 18.50 -1.30
C ARG A 79 -8.77 17.18 -1.93
N GLU A 80 -8.67 16.06 -1.22
CA GLU A 80 -9.11 14.77 -1.73
C GLU A 80 -10.58 14.86 -2.16
N ARG A 81 -10.91 14.26 -3.31
CA ARG A 81 -12.16 14.47 -4.07
C ARG A 81 -13.45 14.35 -3.25
N TRP A 82 -13.49 13.50 -2.22
CA TRP A 82 -14.68 13.28 -1.40
C TRP A 82 -14.60 13.91 -0.02
N ARG A 83 -13.41 14.27 0.45
CA ARG A 83 -13.23 14.89 1.77
C ARG A 83 -13.87 16.26 1.89
N SER A 84 -13.67 17.14 0.91
CA SER A 84 -14.30 18.47 0.91
C SER A 84 -15.82 18.40 1.02
N LYS A 85 -16.45 17.40 0.38
CA LYS A 85 -17.91 17.20 0.42
C LYS A 85 -18.38 16.64 1.77
N ALA A 86 -17.66 15.68 2.32
CA ALA A 86 -18.04 15.03 3.56
C ALA A 86 -17.80 15.90 4.79
N PHE A 87 -16.63 16.54 4.86
CA PHE A 87 -16.16 17.22 6.06
C PHE A 87 -16.04 18.73 5.91
N GLY A 88 -15.97 19.25 4.69
CA GLY A 88 -15.74 20.67 4.41
C GLY A 88 -14.28 21.07 4.55
N ASP A 89 -14.06 22.36 4.80
CA ASP A 89 -12.74 22.96 4.99
C ASP A 89 -12.17 22.71 6.40
N TRP A 90 -10.94 23.18 6.63
CA TRP A 90 -10.28 23.11 7.94
C TRP A 90 -11.14 23.67 9.07
N SER A 91 -11.79 24.81 8.86
CA SER A 91 -12.61 25.47 9.87
C SER A 91 -13.78 24.59 10.31
N LYS A 92 -14.50 23.96 9.36
CA LYS A 92 -15.57 23.01 9.66
C LYS A 92 -15.05 21.73 10.33
N GLN A 93 -13.94 21.18 9.84
CA GLN A 93 -13.31 19.97 10.38
C GLN A 93 -12.88 20.15 11.84
N LEU A 94 -12.11 21.21 12.12
CA LEU A 94 -11.59 21.49 13.45
C LEU A 94 -12.72 21.82 14.44
N ARG A 95 -13.75 22.56 14.02
CA ARG A 95 -14.95 22.80 14.84
C ARG A 95 -15.70 21.53 15.18
N ALA A 96 -15.89 20.63 14.21
CA ALA A 96 -16.63 19.38 14.42
C ALA A 96 -16.02 18.49 15.51
N HIS A 97 -14.71 18.62 15.73
CA HIS A 97 -13.98 17.89 16.76
C HIS A 97 -13.59 18.75 17.99
N GLY A 98 -14.04 20.00 18.06
CA GLY A 98 -13.78 20.88 19.20
C GLY A 98 -12.30 21.25 19.41
N VAL A 99 -11.51 21.28 18.34
CA VAL A 99 -10.06 21.55 18.41
C VAL A 99 -9.79 22.98 18.82
N THR A 100 -8.97 23.14 19.87
CA THR A 100 -8.54 24.45 20.40
C THR A 100 -7.04 24.68 20.30
N THR A 101 -6.23 23.62 20.22
CA THR A 101 -4.78 23.69 20.04
C THR A 101 -4.36 22.82 18.86
N LEU A 102 -3.44 23.32 18.02
CA LEU A 102 -2.84 22.56 16.92
C LEU A 102 -1.33 22.49 17.06
N ILE A 103 -0.80 21.30 16.86
CA ILE A 103 0.62 21.03 16.68
C ILE A 103 0.84 20.80 15.18
N VAL A 104 1.64 21.68 14.56
CA VAL A 104 1.78 21.77 13.10
C VAL A 104 3.23 21.52 12.70
N GLN A 105 3.46 20.65 11.72
CA GLN A 105 4.81 20.33 11.21
C GLN A 105 4.80 20.25 9.67
N PHE A 106 5.67 21.06 9.05
CA PHE A 106 5.92 21.07 7.59
C PHE A 106 7.35 21.59 7.31
N GLY A 107 7.78 21.51 6.05
CA GLY A 107 9.03 22.11 5.57
C GLY A 107 10.10 21.11 5.16
N LYS A 108 9.93 19.81 5.44
CA LYS A 108 10.89 18.77 5.06
C LYS A 108 10.89 18.60 3.55
N ILE A 109 9.75 18.23 2.98
CA ILE A 109 9.65 17.99 1.53
C ILE A 109 9.72 19.26 0.72
N GLU A 110 9.19 20.36 1.23
CA GLU A 110 9.32 21.67 0.58
C GLU A 110 10.79 22.10 0.46
N SER A 111 11.68 21.62 1.35
CA SER A 111 13.11 21.93 1.27
C SER A 111 13.83 21.33 0.07
N LEU A 112 13.24 20.34 -0.60
CA LEU A 112 13.77 19.79 -1.86
C LEU A 112 13.68 20.79 -3.03
N ALA A 113 12.88 21.86 -2.90
CA ALA A 113 12.87 22.97 -3.85
C ALA A 113 14.10 23.90 -3.71
N GLY A 114 14.98 23.63 -2.75
CA GLY A 114 16.18 24.42 -2.52
C GLY A 114 15.89 25.82 -1.98
N ALA A 115 16.89 26.70 -2.01
CA ALA A 115 16.74 28.09 -1.56
C ALA A 115 15.69 28.88 -2.36
N ASP A 116 15.47 28.51 -3.64
CA ASP A 116 14.54 29.20 -4.53
C ASP A 116 13.07 29.02 -4.09
N GLY A 117 12.73 27.89 -3.46
CA GLY A 117 11.39 27.61 -2.95
C GLY A 117 11.07 28.25 -1.60
N LEU A 118 12.06 28.83 -0.90
CA LEU A 118 11.91 29.26 0.48
C LEU A 118 10.84 30.35 0.66
N LYS A 119 10.80 31.31 -0.26
CA LYS A 119 9.85 32.42 -0.20
C LYS A 119 8.40 31.93 -0.37
N GLU A 120 8.16 31.07 -1.36
CA GLU A 120 6.84 30.48 -1.59
C GLU A 120 6.41 29.65 -0.38
N PHE A 121 7.32 28.88 0.20
CA PHE A 121 7.07 28.14 1.43
C PHE A 121 6.65 29.05 2.60
N GLU A 122 7.36 30.15 2.87
CA GLU A 122 7.00 31.05 3.97
C GLU A 122 5.60 31.68 3.75
N GLU A 123 5.28 32.06 2.52
CA GLU A 123 3.98 32.64 2.16
C GLU A 123 2.84 31.61 2.31
N ASP A 124 3.01 30.40 1.76
CA ASP A 124 1.98 29.37 1.80
C ASP A 124 1.82 28.77 3.20
N TYR A 125 2.92 28.60 3.95
CA TYR A 125 2.82 28.17 5.33
C TYR A 125 2.10 29.23 6.17
N GLY A 126 2.38 30.52 5.93
CA GLY A 126 1.65 31.62 6.55
C GLY A 126 0.13 31.51 6.31
N LYS A 127 -0.29 31.30 5.06
CA LYS A 127 -1.72 31.14 4.71
C LYS A 127 -2.34 29.93 5.39
N LEU A 128 -1.65 28.79 5.42
CA LEU A 128 -2.13 27.59 6.09
C LEU A 128 -2.29 27.83 7.61
N LEU A 129 -1.31 28.46 8.25
CA LEU A 129 -1.37 28.79 9.68
C LEU A 129 -2.50 29.77 10.00
N ASP A 130 -2.81 30.72 9.12
CA ASP A 130 -3.96 31.62 9.28
C ASP A 130 -5.29 30.84 9.27
N GLN A 131 -5.42 29.85 8.38
CA GLN A 131 -6.60 28.98 8.32
C GLN A 131 -6.72 28.09 9.57
N LEU A 132 -5.62 27.49 10.00
CA LEU A 132 -5.59 26.60 11.16
C LEU A 132 -5.81 27.37 12.48
N GLY A 133 -5.19 28.55 12.60
CA GLY A 133 -5.30 29.43 13.77
C GLY A 133 -6.59 30.25 13.84
N ALA A 134 -7.42 30.21 12.79
CA ALA A 134 -8.72 30.87 12.78
C ALA A 134 -9.56 30.47 14.02
N GLU A 135 -10.51 31.33 14.40
CA GLU A 135 -11.35 31.13 15.60
C GLU A 135 -10.55 31.09 16.92
N GLY A 136 -9.34 31.64 16.94
CA GLY A 136 -8.53 31.81 18.15
C GLY A 136 -7.83 30.54 18.63
N ARG A 137 -7.60 29.57 17.73
CA ARG A 137 -6.91 28.31 18.07
C ARG A 137 -5.43 28.57 18.32
N LYS A 138 -4.89 27.94 19.37
CA LYS A 138 -3.47 28.02 19.72
C LYS A 138 -2.65 27.19 18.74
N LEU A 139 -1.53 27.73 18.27
CA LEU A 139 -0.61 27.04 17.37
C LEU A 139 0.69 26.71 18.08
N VAL A 140 1.23 25.53 17.79
CA VAL A 140 2.55 25.06 18.16
C VAL A 140 3.23 24.58 16.89
N LEU A 141 4.37 25.14 16.53
CA LEU A 141 5.11 24.75 15.32
C LEU A 141 6.28 23.84 15.68
N ILE A 142 6.44 22.76 14.93
CA ILE A 142 7.60 21.87 15.01
C ILE A 142 8.44 22.07 13.75
N GLU A 143 9.76 22.22 13.92
CA GLU A 143 10.67 22.28 12.76
C GLU A 143 10.76 20.92 12.03
N PRO A 144 11.07 20.89 10.73
CA PRO A 144 11.17 19.64 9.98
C PRO A 144 12.33 18.73 10.46
N PHE A 145 12.07 17.42 10.46
CA PHE A 145 13.03 16.39 10.85
C PHE A 145 14.05 16.13 9.73
N ASP A 146 15.11 15.39 10.07
CA ASP A 146 16.14 15.00 9.11
C ASP A 146 15.56 14.07 8.02
N PHE A 147 16.15 14.09 6.83
CA PHE A 147 15.89 13.05 5.84
C PHE A 147 16.54 11.74 6.28
N GLU A 148 15.80 10.65 6.11
CA GLU A 148 16.28 9.29 6.40
C GLU A 148 16.89 8.64 5.15
N TRP A 149 16.53 9.16 3.96
CA TRP A 149 16.95 8.59 2.69
C TRP A 149 18.30 9.11 2.23
N ALA A 150 19.17 8.19 1.82
CA ALA A 150 20.49 8.52 1.28
C ALA A 150 20.42 9.37 0.00
N HIS A 151 19.37 9.22 -0.80
CA HIS A 151 19.19 9.92 -2.08
C HIS A 151 18.51 11.29 -1.96
N ALA A 152 18.07 11.70 -0.76
CA ALA A 152 17.41 12.98 -0.58
C ALA A 152 18.44 14.13 -0.51
N ASP A 153 18.18 15.23 -1.23
CA ASP A 153 19.00 16.44 -1.10
C ASP A 153 18.57 17.27 0.12
N GLY A 154 19.19 17.00 1.25
CA GLY A 154 18.96 17.73 2.51
C GLY A 154 19.69 19.07 2.62
N SER A 155 20.39 19.55 1.59
CA SER A 155 21.28 20.72 1.67
C SER A 155 20.57 22.00 2.13
N SER A 156 19.30 22.16 1.78
CA SER A 156 18.49 23.34 2.11
C SER A 156 17.64 23.19 3.37
N LEU A 157 17.61 22.01 4.00
CA LEU A 157 16.72 21.71 5.13
C LEU A 157 16.88 22.70 6.31
N ASN A 158 18.11 23.14 6.58
CA ASN A 158 18.36 24.12 7.65
C ASN A 158 17.80 25.51 7.34
N LEU A 159 17.68 25.91 6.07
CA LEU A 159 17.03 27.17 5.69
C LEU A 159 15.54 27.13 6.06
N TYR A 160 14.89 25.99 5.80
CA TYR A 160 13.47 25.79 6.10
C TYR A 160 13.22 25.70 7.61
N ARG A 161 14.11 25.05 8.39
CA ARG A 161 14.05 25.07 9.87
C ARG A 161 14.12 26.49 10.42
N ASN A 162 15.02 27.31 9.90
CA ASN A 162 15.14 28.71 10.30
C ASN A 162 13.90 29.52 9.91
N ALA A 163 13.31 29.26 8.74
CA ALA A 163 12.06 29.89 8.32
C ALA A 163 10.89 29.52 9.26
N VAL A 164 10.71 28.24 9.61
CA VAL A 164 9.66 27.83 10.57
C VAL A 164 9.84 28.51 11.93
N ARG A 165 11.09 28.60 12.42
CA ARG A 165 11.40 29.33 13.65
C ARG A 165 11.07 30.82 13.55
N GLY A 166 11.48 31.48 12.47
CA GLY A 166 11.18 32.88 12.22
C GLY A 166 9.68 33.16 12.08
N ILE A 167 8.92 32.26 11.47
CA ILE A 167 7.45 32.32 11.40
C ILE A 167 6.86 32.23 12.81
N ALA A 168 7.33 31.29 13.64
CA ALA A 168 6.86 31.13 15.01
C ALA A 168 7.10 32.39 15.85
N GLU A 169 8.32 32.96 15.77
CA GLU A 169 8.71 34.19 16.46
C GLU A 169 7.87 35.39 16.01
N LYS A 170 7.71 35.61 14.70
CA LYS A 170 6.89 36.69 14.14
C LYS A 170 5.42 36.60 14.58
N ARG A 171 4.90 35.39 14.73
CA ARG A 171 3.51 35.13 15.15
C ARG A 171 3.34 35.05 16.66
N GLY A 172 4.42 35.03 17.44
CA GLY A 172 4.37 34.85 18.89
C GLY A 172 3.80 33.50 19.33
N VAL A 173 3.95 32.46 18.50
CA VAL A 173 3.45 31.10 18.77
C VAL A 173 4.56 30.20 19.31
N LEU A 174 4.18 29.10 19.96
CA LEU A 174 5.16 28.19 20.53
C LEU A 174 5.92 27.46 19.42
N PHE A 175 7.23 27.32 19.59
CA PHE A 175 8.11 26.59 18.68
C PHE A 175 8.79 25.44 19.42
N LEU A 176 8.80 24.26 18.82
CA LEU A 176 9.55 23.09 19.30
C LEU A 176 10.60 22.69 18.25
N SER A 177 11.85 22.59 18.68
CA SER A 177 12.91 21.98 17.86
C SER A 177 12.74 20.46 17.80
N ARG A 178 13.32 19.83 16.78
CA ARG A 178 13.26 18.35 16.63
C ARG A 178 13.89 17.62 17.81
N ASP A 179 14.93 18.21 18.41
CA ASP A 179 15.62 17.62 19.57
C ASP A 179 14.74 17.68 20.82
N GLN A 180 14.01 18.78 21.04
CA GLN A 180 13.01 18.87 22.12
C GLN A 180 11.86 17.87 21.95
N VAL A 181 11.43 17.62 20.69
CA VAL A 181 10.42 16.59 20.40
C VAL A 181 10.97 15.20 20.72
N ARG A 182 12.20 14.88 20.30
CA ARG A 182 12.87 13.60 20.61
C ARG A 182 13.06 13.41 22.12
N GLU A 183 13.50 14.45 22.83
CA GLU A 183 13.63 14.44 24.30
C GLU A 183 12.29 14.13 24.97
N LEU A 184 11.20 14.72 24.49
CA LEU A 184 9.86 14.41 25.01
C LEU A 184 9.43 12.98 24.67
N GLN A 185 9.68 12.48 23.45
CA GLN A 185 9.40 11.08 23.10
C GLN A 185 10.17 10.09 23.99
N ASN A 186 11.36 10.45 24.47
CA ASN A 186 12.13 9.63 25.39
C ASN A 186 11.51 9.53 26.79
N THR A 187 10.62 10.44 27.17
CA THR A 187 9.87 10.35 28.44
C THR A 187 8.59 9.52 28.32
N ALA A 188 8.25 9.02 27.13
CA ALA A 188 7.05 8.23 26.92
C ALA A 188 7.14 6.87 27.64
N ILE A 189 6.06 6.52 28.35
CA ILE A 189 5.93 5.25 29.05
C ILE A 189 5.36 4.20 28.08
N ASP A 190 5.94 3.00 28.05
CA ASP A 190 5.60 1.97 27.07
C ASP A 190 4.14 1.52 27.11
N ILE A 191 3.56 1.35 28.31
CA ILE A 191 2.15 0.96 28.44
C ILE A 191 1.20 2.01 27.85
N LEU A 192 1.53 3.29 28.05
CA LEU A 192 0.77 4.41 27.54
C LEU A 192 0.96 4.55 26.03
N THR A 193 2.17 4.29 25.53
CA THR A 193 2.48 4.25 24.09
C THR A 193 1.60 3.21 23.38
N LYS A 194 1.51 1.99 23.91
CA LYS A 194 0.62 0.94 23.37
C LYS A 194 -0.86 1.33 23.42
N ALA A 195 -1.30 1.98 24.50
CA ALA A 195 -2.68 2.45 24.62
C ALA A 195 -3.00 3.55 23.60
N VAL A 196 -2.08 4.50 23.42
CA VAL A 196 -2.16 5.58 22.43
C VAL A 196 -2.17 5.02 21.01
N GLN A 197 -1.32 4.05 20.69
CA GLN A 197 -1.28 3.40 19.38
C GLN A 197 -2.63 2.76 19.03
N GLU A 198 -3.27 2.06 19.98
CA GLU A 198 -4.58 1.47 19.74
C GLU A 198 -5.68 2.54 19.54
N LYS A 199 -5.68 3.59 20.38
CA LYS A 199 -6.60 4.72 20.20
C LYS A 199 -6.37 5.41 18.86
N HIS A 200 -5.10 5.63 18.49
CA HIS A 200 -4.71 6.25 17.23
C HIS A 200 -5.16 5.41 16.02
N ARG A 201 -5.01 4.09 16.06
CA ARG A 201 -5.54 3.17 15.04
C ARG A 201 -7.05 3.35 14.85
N LEU A 202 -7.84 3.36 15.94
CA LEU A 202 -9.28 3.58 15.87
C LEU A 202 -9.64 4.96 15.29
N TRP A 203 -8.85 5.99 15.63
CA TRP A 203 -9.01 7.33 15.06
C TRP A 203 -8.67 7.34 13.56
N TYR A 204 -7.60 6.66 13.14
CA TYR A 204 -7.22 6.51 11.74
C TYR A 204 -8.33 5.81 10.94
N ASP A 205 -8.84 4.68 11.44
CA ASP A 205 -9.92 3.93 10.80
C ASP A 205 -11.22 4.75 10.70
N TYR A 206 -11.45 5.70 11.61
CA TYR A 206 -12.57 6.64 11.56
C TYR A 206 -12.34 7.83 10.60
N TRP A 207 -11.14 8.41 10.64
CA TRP A 207 -10.79 9.66 9.96
C TRP A 207 -10.36 9.45 8.51
N ARG A 208 -9.76 8.29 8.24
CA ARG A 208 -9.26 7.80 6.94
C ARG A 208 -9.71 6.34 6.67
N PRO A 209 -11.02 6.03 6.80
CA PRO A 209 -11.52 4.68 6.57
C PRO A 209 -11.19 4.20 5.16
N ALA A 210 -10.82 2.92 5.07
CA ALA A 210 -10.86 2.22 3.79
C ALA A 210 -12.26 2.27 3.18
N ASN A 211 -12.37 2.18 1.86
CA ASN A 211 -13.64 2.26 1.14
C ASN A 211 -14.39 3.59 1.33
N TRP A 212 -13.69 4.71 1.58
CA TRP A 212 -14.32 6.02 1.73
C TRP A 212 -15.27 6.39 0.58
N LYS A 213 -14.98 5.96 -0.66
CA LYS A 213 -15.87 6.10 -1.82
C LYS A 213 -17.27 5.53 -1.56
N CYS A 214 -17.35 4.40 -0.86
CA CYS A 214 -18.59 3.76 -0.43
C CYS A 214 -19.26 4.47 0.76
N LEU A 215 -18.52 5.24 1.57
CA LEU A 215 -19.12 6.04 2.65
C LEU A 215 -19.65 7.38 2.15
N PHE A 216 -18.85 8.14 1.40
CA PHE A 216 -19.13 9.53 1.08
C PHE A 216 -19.00 9.88 -0.41
N GLY A 217 -18.49 8.94 -1.21
CA GLY A 217 -18.32 9.11 -2.65
C GLY A 217 -19.57 8.77 -3.46
N ASP A 218 -19.35 8.55 -4.75
CA ASP A 218 -20.37 8.19 -5.73
C ASP A 218 -20.94 6.79 -5.51
N ASP A 219 -20.18 5.87 -4.91
CA ASP A 219 -20.69 4.54 -4.56
C ASP A 219 -21.44 4.49 -3.22
N SER A 220 -21.63 5.63 -2.55
CA SER A 220 -22.34 5.71 -1.26
C SER A 220 -23.85 5.45 -1.29
N LYS A 221 -24.39 5.19 -2.49
CA LYS A 221 -25.79 4.82 -2.74
C LYS A 221 -25.94 3.43 -3.38
N ARG A 222 -24.83 2.75 -3.70
CA ARG A 222 -24.85 1.40 -4.25
C ARG A 222 -25.37 0.41 -3.22
N VAL A 223 -25.85 -0.76 -3.70
CA VAL A 223 -26.31 -1.86 -2.85
C VAL A 223 -25.25 -2.22 -1.80
N PHE A 224 -23.96 -2.24 -2.18
CA PHE A 224 -22.83 -2.45 -1.28
C PHE A 224 -22.90 -1.68 0.03
N SER A 225 -23.27 -0.39 -0.07
CA SER A 225 -23.13 0.60 0.98
C SER A 225 -24.34 0.65 1.91
N ASN A 226 -25.41 -0.07 1.57
CA ASN A 226 -26.70 -0.02 2.25
C ASN A 226 -26.87 -1.18 3.24
N ALA A 227 -27.78 -1.00 4.19
CA ALA A 227 -28.21 -2.06 5.10
C ALA A 227 -29.08 -3.06 4.34
N ALA A 228 -28.91 -4.34 4.60
CA ALA A 228 -29.66 -5.42 3.99
C ALA A 228 -29.72 -6.63 4.92
N GLU A 229 -30.83 -7.39 4.87
CA GLU A 229 -30.97 -8.67 5.59
C GLU A 229 -30.70 -8.61 7.10
N GLY A 230 -31.03 -7.48 7.74
CA GLY A 230 -30.78 -7.26 9.18
C GLY A 230 -29.33 -6.92 9.53
N LEU A 231 -28.44 -6.80 8.54
CA LEU A 231 -27.04 -6.41 8.69
C LEU A 231 -26.87 -4.89 8.45
N PRO A 232 -25.96 -4.24 9.20
CA PRO A 232 -25.81 -2.79 9.18
C PRO A 232 -25.21 -2.30 7.86
N SER A 233 -25.61 -1.11 7.42
CA SER A 233 -24.95 -0.38 6.34
C SER A 233 -23.53 0.00 6.70
N PHE A 234 -22.72 0.29 5.69
CA PHE A 234 -21.34 0.71 5.92
C PHE A 234 -21.25 2.02 6.74
N LYS A 235 -22.22 2.93 6.54
CA LYS A 235 -22.34 4.17 7.34
C LYS A 235 -22.74 3.91 8.78
N GLU A 236 -23.56 2.90 9.06
CA GLU A 236 -23.94 2.53 10.42
C GLU A 236 -22.76 1.93 11.18
N GLU A 237 -21.98 1.04 10.53
CA GLU A 237 -20.72 0.54 11.09
C GLU A 237 -19.74 1.68 11.38
N TRP A 238 -19.52 2.59 10.42
CA TRP A 238 -18.61 3.73 10.61
C TRP A 238 -19.04 4.65 11.77
N LYS A 239 -20.35 4.81 12.00
CA LYS A 239 -20.88 5.60 13.14
C LYS A 239 -20.57 5.00 14.52
N THR A 240 -20.07 3.77 14.60
CA THR A 240 -19.69 3.15 15.88
C THR A 240 -18.32 3.61 16.39
N PHE A 241 -17.41 4.04 15.50
CA PHE A 241 -16.05 4.42 15.88
C PHE A 241 -15.94 5.49 16.97
N PRO A 242 -16.75 6.58 16.98
CA PRO A 242 -16.67 7.57 18.06
C PRO A 242 -16.82 6.99 19.47
N ALA A 243 -17.66 5.98 19.65
CA ALA A 243 -17.82 5.31 20.93
C ALA A 243 -16.61 4.42 21.28
N LEU A 244 -16.05 3.72 20.28
CA LEU A 244 -14.83 2.93 20.44
C LEU A 244 -13.62 3.80 20.81
N ILE A 245 -13.46 4.94 20.13
CA ILE A 245 -12.41 5.92 20.40
C ILE A 245 -12.55 6.48 21.82
N ALA A 246 -13.76 6.88 22.22
CA ALA A 246 -14.00 7.38 23.58
C ALA A 246 -13.67 6.34 24.67
N ALA A 247 -14.01 5.06 24.43
CA ALA A 247 -13.66 3.97 25.34
C ALA A 247 -12.13 3.75 25.42
N ALA A 248 -11.44 3.84 24.27
CA ALA A 248 -9.98 3.74 24.22
C ALA A 248 -9.30 4.94 24.93
N GLU A 249 -9.85 6.15 24.81
CA GLU A 249 -9.35 7.34 25.53
C GLU A 249 -9.44 7.18 27.06
N GLU A 250 -10.56 6.65 27.57
CA GLU A 250 -10.70 6.36 29.00
C GLU A 250 -9.66 5.35 29.50
N LYS A 251 -9.28 4.38 28.67
CA LYS A 251 -8.21 3.40 28.95
C LYS A 251 -6.84 4.06 28.94
N VAL A 252 -6.57 4.92 27.95
CA VAL A 252 -5.35 5.73 27.87
C VAL A 252 -5.13 6.54 29.16
N TRP A 253 -6.15 7.25 29.67
CA TRP A 253 -6.03 8.02 30.91
C TRP A 253 -5.85 7.16 32.17
N LYS A 254 -6.23 5.88 32.12
CA LYS A 254 -5.98 4.90 33.18
C LYS A 254 -4.67 4.15 33.03
N ARG A 255 -3.90 4.41 31.96
CA ARG A 255 -2.68 3.67 31.58
C ARG A 255 -2.97 2.18 31.33
N GLU A 256 -4.13 1.89 30.78
CA GLU A 256 -4.56 0.56 30.35
C GLU A 256 -4.54 0.49 28.81
N VAL A 257 -4.09 -0.64 28.26
CA VAL A 257 -4.14 -0.86 26.81
C VAL A 257 -5.56 -1.27 26.43
N PRO A 258 -6.24 -0.55 25.50
CA PRO A 258 -7.54 -0.98 25.01
C PRO A 258 -7.42 -2.33 24.28
N GLU A 259 -8.37 -3.22 24.53
CA GLU A 259 -8.46 -4.49 23.80
C GLU A 259 -9.16 -4.25 22.46
N ALA A 260 -8.55 -4.75 21.38
CA ALA A 260 -9.20 -4.75 20.08
C ALA A 260 -10.35 -5.78 20.06
N LYS A 261 -11.36 -5.52 19.24
CA LYS A 261 -12.44 -6.49 19.03
C LYS A 261 -11.84 -7.77 18.42
N PRO A 262 -12.24 -8.97 18.87
CA PRO A 262 -11.79 -10.21 18.25
C PRO A 262 -12.25 -10.29 16.79
N ASN A 263 -11.49 -11.03 15.98
CA ASN A 263 -11.86 -11.29 14.60
C ASN A 263 -13.23 -12.00 14.53
N PRO A 264 -14.09 -11.63 13.58
CA PRO A 264 -15.38 -12.27 13.40
C PRO A 264 -15.22 -13.73 12.95
N LEU A 265 -16.28 -14.52 13.15
CA LEU A 265 -16.36 -15.84 12.54
C LEU A 265 -16.47 -15.70 11.03
N LEU A 266 -15.66 -16.47 10.31
CA LEU A 266 -15.63 -16.51 8.86
C LEU A 266 -16.73 -17.44 8.33
N THR A 267 -17.38 -17.03 7.24
CA THR A 267 -18.40 -17.84 6.54
C THR A 267 -17.85 -18.39 5.25
N GLY A 268 -18.32 -19.56 4.84
CA GLY A 268 -17.89 -20.25 3.63
C GLY A 268 -19.08 -20.81 2.86
N SER A 269 -18.91 -21.04 1.57
CA SER A 269 -19.92 -21.69 0.73
C SER A 269 -20.04 -23.17 1.07
N GLU A 270 -21.28 -23.63 1.27
CA GLU A 270 -21.60 -25.05 1.47
C GLU A 270 -21.37 -25.90 0.20
N GLU A 271 -21.15 -25.26 -0.95
CA GLU A 271 -20.90 -25.92 -2.23
C GLU A 271 -19.40 -26.21 -2.48
N ALA A 272 -18.51 -25.83 -1.55
CA ALA A 272 -17.07 -26.09 -1.64
C ALA A 272 -16.78 -27.60 -1.69
N ASP A 273 -16.24 -28.05 -2.83
CA ASP A 273 -15.98 -29.46 -3.11
C ASP A 273 -14.97 -29.58 -4.26
N ILE A 274 -13.73 -29.94 -3.92
CA ILE A 274 -12.61 -30.03 -4.85
C ILE A 274 -12.90 -30.99 -6.01
N GLU A 275 -13.57 -32.11 -5.76
CA GLU A 275 -13.86 -33.11 -6.80
C GLU A 275 -14.88 -32.56 -7.80
N LYS A 276 -15.93 -31.89 -7.32
CA LYS A 276 -16.91 -31.22 -8.20
C LYS A 276 -16.28 -30.08 -8.99
N GLU A 277 -15.39 -29.31 -8.39
CA GLU A 277 -14.67 -28.24 -9.06
C GLU A 277 -13.76 -28.78 -10.16
N LEU A 278 -12.96 -29.82 -9.87
CA LEU A 278 -12.14 -30.51 -10.88
C LEU A 278 -12.98 -31.04 -12.04
N ALA A 279 -14.11 -31.67 -11.75
CA ALA A 279 -15.03 -32.20 -12.77
C ALA A 279 -15.69 -31.10 -13.62
N SER A 280 -15.71 -29.86 -13.14
CA SER A 280 -16.31 -28.73 -13.85
C SER A 280 -15.39 -28.11 -14.92
N PHE A 281 -14.10 -28.47 -14.93
CA PHE A 281 -13.10 -27.83 -15.78
C PHE A 281 -13.08 -28.39 -17.20
N GLU A 282 -13.11 -27.48 -18.16
CA GLU A 282 -12.79 -27.73 -19.55
C GLU A 282 -11.42 -27.11 -19.85
N LEU A 283 -10.44 -27.92 -20.22
CA LEU A 283 -9.08 -27.48 -20.50
C LEU A 283 -8.82 -27.39 -22.00
N LEU A 284 -7.89 -26.50 -22.38
CA LEU A 284 -7.28 -26.51 -23.69
C LEU A 284 -6.67 -27.88 -23.99
N GLU A 285 -6.81 -28.36 -25.23
CA GLU A 285 -6.23 -29.62 -25.66
C GLU A 285 -4.73 -29.70 -25.36
N GLY A 286 -4.30 -30.84 -24.81
CA GLY A 286 -2.91 -31.07 -24.41
C GLY A 286 -2.57 -30.60 -22.99
N TYR A 287 -3.51 -30.06 -22.22
CA TYR A 287 -3.31 -29.68 -20.82
C TYR A 287 -4.07 -30.60 -19.85
N GLU A 288 -3.57 -30.65 -18.62
CA GLU A 288 -4.17 -31.29 -17.45
C GLU A 288 -4.12 -30.34 -16.24
N VAL A 289 -5.00 -30.56 -15.27
CA VAL A 289 -5.12 -29.74 -14.06
C VAL A 289 -5.11 -30.62 -12.82
N ASN A 290 -4.43 -30.15 -11.77
CA ASN A 290 -4.50 -30.72 -10.44
C ASN A 290 -4.62 -29.60 -9.39
N LEU A 291 -5.12 -29.94 -8.21
CA LEU A 291 -5.07 -29.05 -7.06
C LEU A 291 -3.62 -28.94 -6.59
N PHE A 292 -3.11 -27.73 -6.43
CA PHE A 292 -1.80 -27.48 -5.84
C PHE A 292 -1.91 -27.21 -4.33
N ALA A 293 -2.83 -26.34 -3.93
CA ALA A 293 -3.06 -25.97 -2.53
C ALA A 293 -4.48 -25.43 -2.31
N ASP A 294 -4.95 -25.52 -1.07
CA ASP A 294 -6.30 -25.19 -0.62
C ASP A 294 -6.30 -24.64 0.84
N GLU A 295 -7.47 -24.53 1.46
CA GLU A 295 -7.62 -24.10 2.85
C GLU A 295 -6.90 -24.99 3.87
N GLY A 296 -6.65 -26.27 3.56
CA GLY A 296 -5.83 -27.16 4.39
C GLY A 296 -4.39 -26.68 4.55
N HIS A 297 -3.93 -25.86 3.61
CA HIS A 297 -2.63 -25.19 3.62
C HIS A 297 -2.71 -23.75 4.16
N GLY A 298 -3.88 -23.31 4.63
CA GLY A 298 -4.13 -21.92 5.05
C GLY A 298 -4.52 -20.97 3.91
N ILE A 299 -4.80 -21.48 2.70
CA ILE A 299 -5.14 -20.68 1.53
C ILE A 299 -6.64 -20.37 1.49
N ALA A 300 -7.08 -19.42 2.31
CA ALA A 300 -8.42 -18.85 2.24
C ALA A 300 -8.39 -17.50 1.51
N ASN A 301 -9.31 -17.28 0.56
CA ASN A 301 -9.37 -16.05 -0.25
C ASN A 301 -8.00 -15.58 -0.77
N PRO A 302 -7.29 -16.39 -1.58
CA PRO A 302 -6.02 -15.99 -2.15
C PRO A 302 -6.22 -14.84 -3.14
N LEU A 303 -5.27 -13.90 -3.17
CA LEU A 303 -5.29 -12.68 -3.99
C LEU A 303 -4.21 -12.67 -5.07
N ALA A 304 -3.03 -13.23 -4.79
CA ALA A 304 -1.89 -13.28 -5.72
C ALA A 304 -0.92 -14.41 -5.33
N VAL A 305 -0.20 -14.96 -6.33
CA VAL A 305 0.88 -15.96 -6.11
C VAL A 305 2.18 -15.53 -6.75
N ARG A 306 3.30 -15.73 -6.07
CA ARG A 306 4.65 -15.43 -6.60
C ARG A 306 5.64 -16.49 -6.11
N TRP A 307 6.81 -16.56 -6.73
CA TRP A 307 7.86 -17.49 -6.30
C TRP A 307 9.14 -16.74 -5.96
N ASP A 308 9.87 -17.26 -4.99
CA ASP A 308 11.28 -16.89 -4.85
C ASP A 308 12.14 -17.54 -5.95
N SER A 309 13.46 -17.37 -5.82
CA SER A 309 14.41 -17.89 -6.80
C SER A 309 14.69 -19.39 -6.64
N ASP A 310 14.25 -20.03 -5.56
CA ASP A 310 14.41 -21.47 -5.32
C ASP A 310 13.09 -22.25 -5.52
N GLY A 311 12.03 -21.56 -5.93
CA GLY A 311 10.74 -22.15 -6.31
C GLY A 311 9.75 -22.33 -5.16
N ARG A 312 9.97 -21.70 -4.01
CA ARG A 312 8.96 -21.62 -2.94
C ARG A 312 7.88 -20.60 -3.35
N MET A 313 6.62 -20.99 -3.24
CA MET A 313 5.49 -20.14 -3.60
C MET A 313 5.08 -19.28 -2.40
N PHE A 314 4.72 -18.02 -2.66
CA PHE A 314 4.16 -17.07 -1.69
C PHE A 314 2.77 -16.70 -2.16
N VAL A 315 1.79 -16.80 -1.27
CA VAL A 315 0.37 -16.55 -1.56
C VAL A 315 -0.15 -15.47 -0.62
N ALA A 316 -0.63 -14.35 -1.16
CA ALA A 316 -1.33 -13.35 -0.37
C ALA A 316 -2.77 -13.81 -0.15
N CYS A 317 -3.23 -13.82 1.10
CA CYS A 317 -4.56 -14.30 1.51
C CYS A 317 -5.28 -13.22 2.31
N SER A 318 -6.60 -13.08 2.11
CA SER A 318 -7.38 -12.08 2.85
C SER A 318 -8.69 -12.61 3.45
N ASP A 319 -8.77 -12.61 4.78
CA ASP A 319 -10.01 -12.83 5.50
C ASP A 319 -10.83 -11.53 5.66
N ALA A 320 -10.15 -10.38 5.61
CA ALA A 320 -10.76 -9.08 5.82
C ALA A 320 -11.41 -8.48 4.57
N TYR A 321 -10.95 -8.82 3.36
CA TYR A 321 -11.48 -8.27 2.11
C TYR A 321 -12.99 -8.55 2.01
N PRO A 322 -13.84 -7.60 1.56
CA PRO A 322 -13.47 -6.29 1.06
C PRO A 322 -13.35 -5.21 2.15
N GLN A 323 -13.71 -5.49 3.40
CA GLN A 323 -13.76 -4.49 4.47
C GLN A 323 -13.63 -5.10 5.87
N ILE A 324 -12.67 -4.59 6.64
CA ILE A 324 -12.51 -4.93 8.06
C ILE A 324 -13.68 -4.38 8.89
N GLU A 325 -14.08 -5.12 9.92
CA GLU A 325 -15.08 -4.67 10.90
C GLU A 325 -14.55 -3.56 11.82
N PRO A 326 -15.38 -2.58 12.22
CA PRO A 326 -14.99 -1.56 13.18
C PRO A 326 -14.43 -2.16 14.48
N GLY A 327 -13.25 -1.67 14.89
CA GLY A 327 -12.57 -2.08 16.11
C GLY A 327 -11.76 -3.38 16.00
N VAL A 328 -11.89 -4.15 14.92
CA VAL A 328 -11.07 -5.35 14.67
C VAL A 328 -9.68 -4.95 14.16
N LYS A 329 -8.68 -5.79 14.41
CA LYS A 329 -7.34 -5.63 13.84
C LYS A 329 -7.17 -6.46 12.58
N PRO A 330 -6.56 -5.92 11.52
CA PRO A 330 -6.32 -6.67 10.31
C PRO A 330 -5.29 -7.78 10.59
N ASN A 331 -5.51 -8.98 10.05
CA ASN A 331 -4.63 -10.13 10.24
C ASN A 331 -4.55 -11.02 8.98
N ASP A 332 -4.62 -10.37 7.82
CA ASP A 332 -4.37 -11.01 6.53
C ASP A 332 -2.90 -11.45 6.46
N LYS A 333 -2.62 -12.43 5.60
CA LYS A 333 -1.35 -13.18 5.65
C LYS A 333 -0.73 -13.34 4.27
N VAL A 334 0.58 -13.56 4.28
CA VAL A 334 1.28 -14.23 3.18
C VAL A 334 1.65 -15.63 3.64
N ILE A 335 1.21 -16.64 2.89
CA ILE A 335 1.50 -18.05 3.14
C ILE A 335 2.60 -18.49 2.18
N MET A 336 3.66 -19.10 2.71
CA MET A 336 4.71 -19.75 1.92
C MET A 336 4.36 -21.22 1.76
N LEU A 337 4.45 -21.74 0.54
CA LEU A 337 4.18 -23.14 0.18
C LEU A 337 5.40 -23.76 -0.50
N CYS A 338 5.67 -25.02 -0.19
CA CYS A 338 6.69 -25.82 -0.85
C CYS A 338 6.08 -27.11 -1.42
N ASP A 339 6.55 -27.50 -2.59
CA ASP A 339 6.37 -28.84 -3.17
C ASP A 339 7.74 -29.52 -3.11
N THR A 340 8.01 -30.20 -1.99
CA THR A 340 9.35 -30.75 -1.71
C THR A 340 9.65 -32.01 -2.51
N ASN A 341 8.61 -32.76 -2.88
CA ASN A 341 8.72 -34.00 -3.64
C ASN A 341 8.62 -33.80 -5.18
N ARG A 342 8.21 -32.60 -5.63
CA ARG A 342 8.03 -32.16 -7.02
C ARG A 342 6.94 -32.91 -7.78
N ASP A 343 5.88 -33.34 -7.10
CA ASP A 343 4.73 -34.01 -7.70
C ASP A 343 3.67 -33.03 -8.24
N GLY A 344 3.87 -31.73 -8.04
CA GLY A 344 2.95 -30.68 -8.45
C GLY A 344 1.85 -30.40 -7.43
N VAL A 345 2.01 -30.82 -6.18
CA VAL A 345 1.14 -30.53 -5.03
C VAL A 345 2.00 -29.95 -3.90
N ALA A 346 1.50 -28.94 -3.19
CA ALA A 346 2.18 -28.44 -2.00
C ALA A 346 2.13 -29.51 -0.89
N ASP A 347 3.25 -29.74 -0.21
CA ASP A 347 3.35 -30.65 0.93
C ASP A 347 3.81 -29.95 2.23
N GLU A 348 4.29 -28.71 2.14
CA GLU A 348 4.58 -27.85 3.29
C GLU A 348 3.92 -26.48 3.15
N SER A 349 3.51 -25.90 4.29
CA SER A 349 2.95 -24.56 4.39
C SER A 349 3.40 -23.85 5.67
N GLU A 350 3.69 -22.56 5.57
CA GLU A 350 4.06 -21.68 6.68
C GLU A 350 3.45 -20.29 6.52
N VAL A 351 3.07 -19.65 7.64
CA VAL A 351 2.72 -18.23 7.65
C VAL A 351 4.02 -17.42 7.59
N PHE A 352 4.34 -16.88 6.42
CA PHE A 352 5.54 -16.07 6.22
C PHE A 352 5.40 -14.65 6.76
N ALA A 353 4.24 -14.03 6.58
CA ALA A 353 3.93 -12.71 7.12
C ALA A 353 2.46 -12.63 7.57
N ASP A 354 2.20 -11.88 8.63
CA ASP A 354 0.87 -11.63 9.18
C ASP A 354 0.66 -10.13 9.55
N GLY A 355 -0.50 -9.81 10.13
CA GLY A 355 -0.85 -8.43 10.48
C GLY A 355 -0.95 -7.51 9.26
N LEU A 356 -1.27 -8.07 8.09
CA LEU A 356 -1.51 -7.33 6.85
C LEU A 356 -2.99 -6.94 6.75
N SER A 357 -3.29 -5.98 5.88
CA SER A 357 -4.64 -5.44 5.67
C SER A 357 -4.94 -5.37 4.18
N VAL A 358 -5.69 -6.34 3.68
CA VAL A 358 -6.09 -6.50 2.28
C VAL A 358 -4.87 -6.43 1.34
N PRO A 359 -3.97 -7.43 1.38
CA PRO A 359 -2.72 -7.43 0.61
C PRO A 359 -2.99 -7.77 -0.87
N THR A 360 -3.42 -6.79 -1.65
CA THR A 360 -3.76 -6.93 -3.08
C THR A 360 -2.54 -6.88 -4.00
N GLY A 361 -1.39 -6.40 -3.52
CA GLY A 361 -0.13 -6.42 -4.24
C GLY A 361 0.89 -7.35 -3.59
N LEU A 362 1.44 -8.27 -4.38
CA LEU A 362 2.51 -9.18 -3.98
C LEU A 362 3.51 -9.34 -5.11
N GLU A 363 4.80 -9.19 -4.81
CA GLU A 363 5.90 -9.54 -5.71
C GLU A 363 7.12 -10.04 -4.92
N VAL A 364 7.92 -10.93 -5.51
CA VAL A 364 9.10 -11.51 -4.85
C VAL A 364 10.36 -11.10 -5.63
N GLY A 365 11.30 -10.47 -4.91
CA GLY A 365 12.61 -10.05 -5.40
C GLY A 365 13.68 -11.13 -5.17
N GLY A 366 14.95 -10.74 -5.38
CA GLY A 366 16.09 -11.59 -5.05
C GLY A 366 16.47 -11.57 -3.56
N ASP A 367 15.95 -10.58 -2.85
CA ASP A 367 16.29 -10.18 -1.47
C ASP A 367 15.13 -10.34 -0.49
N GLY A 368 13.90 -10.52 -0.97
CA GLY A 368 12.74 -10.72 -0.12
C GLY A 368 11.40 -10.57 -0.85
N VAL A 369 10.36 -10.29 -0.08
CA VAL A 369 8.96 -10.21 -0.52
C VAL A 369 8.45 -8.79 -0.35
N TYR A 370 7.87 -8.23 -1.42
CA TYR A 370 7.24 -6.93 -1.46
C TYR A 370 5.72 -7.10 -1.36
N VAL A 371 5.09 -6.41 -0.41
CA VAL A 371 3.66 -6.51 -0.15
C VAL A 371 3.06 -5.11 -0.14
N ALA A 372 2.17 -4.84 -1.09
CA ALA A 372 1.32 -3.65 -1.06
C ALA A 372 -0.01 -4.01 -0.39
N HIS A 373 -0.35 -3.29 0.68
CA HIS A 373 -1.54 -3.55 1.47
C HIS A 373 -2.07 -2.25 2.08
N ASN A 374 -3.37 -1.99 1.95
CA ASN A 374 -4.01 -0.73 2.32
C ASN A 374 -3.24 0.50 1.79
N THR A 375 -2.67 1.34 2.66
CA THR A 375 -1.97 2.59 2.29
C THR A 375 -0.44 2.46 2.22
N LYS A 376 0.09 1.22 2.26
CA LYS A 376 1.51 0.93 2.45
C LYS A 376 2.07 -0.01 1.38
N LEU A 377 3.36 0.17 1.09
CA LEU A 377 4.23 -0.81 0.47
C LEU A 377 5.32 -1.19 1.48
N GLU A 378 5.36 -2.46 1.84
CA GLU A 378 6.31 -3.01 2.80
C GLU A 378 7.15 -4.11 2.16
N PHE A 379 8.30 -4.37 2.76
CA PHE A 379 9.27 -5.38 2.35
C PHE A 379 9.58 -6.29 3.54
N PHE A 380 9.67 -7.59 3.26
CA PHE A 380 10.05 -8.62 4.20
C PHE A 380 11.29 -9.32 3.65
N ASP A 381 12.42 -9.25 4.34
CA ASP A 381 13.58 -10.04 3.92
C ASP A 381 13.39 -11.53 4.23
N TRP A 382 14.35 -12.35 3.83
CA TRP A 382 14.29 -13.79 4.02
C TRP A 382 14.34 -14.24 5.49
N ASP A 383 14.75 -13.37 6.41
CA ASP A 383 14.71 -13.61 7.86
C ASP A 383 13.36 -13.19 8.47
N GLY A 384 12.45 -12.64 7.66
CA GLY A 384 11.13 -12.17 8.07
C GLY A 384 11.12 -10.75 8.65
N GLU A 385 12.21 -9.98 8.52
CA GLU A 385 12.26 -8.60 9.02
C GLU A 385 11.37 -7.68 8.16
N ARG A 386 10.37 -7.08 8.80
CA ARG A 386 9.39 -6.18 8.16
C ARG A 386 9.91 -4.74 8.10
N LYS A 387 9.95 -4.17 6.88
CA LYS A 387 10.42 -2.81 6.59
C LYS A 387 9.35 -2.05 5.80
N LEU A 388 8.95 -0.87 6.30
CA LEU A 388 8.12 0.06 5.52
C LEU A 388 8.98 0.71 4.44
N LEU A 389 8.64 0.51 3.17
CA LEU A 389 9.32 1.19 2.06
C LEU A 389 8.68 2.54 1.77
N LEU A 390 7.36 2.54 1.48
CA LEU A 390 6.61 3.72 1.08
C LEU A 390 5.20 3.69 1.71
N SER A 391 4.67 4.87 2.03
CA SER A 391 3.30 5.07 2.52
C SER A 391 2.66 6.28 1.86
N GLY A 392 1.33 6.39 1.97
CA GLY A 392 0.56 7.45 1.31
C GLY A 392 -0.13 7.01 0.03
N PHE A 393 -0.16 5.70 -0.24
CA PHE A 393 -1.08 5.13 -1.23
C PHE A 393 -2.53 5.32 -0.74
N GLY A 394 -3.45 5.61 -1.65
CA GLY A 394 -4.85 5.81 -1.31
C GLY A 394 -5.60 4.50 -1.04
N ASN A 395 -6.67 4.59 -0.27
CA ASN A 395 -7.52 3.45 0.12
C ASN A 395 -9.02 3.73 -0.07
N GLY A 396 -9.36 4.67 -0.96
CA GLY A 396 -10.75 5.12 -1.20
C GLY A 396 -11.69 4.01 -1.65
N ASP A 397 -11.17 2.94 -2.27
CA ASP A 397 -11.84 1.69 -2.59
C ASP A 397 -10.84 0.53 -2.45
N SER A 398 -11.06 -0.38 -1.50
CA SER A 398 -10.14 -1.50 -1.23
C SER A 398 -9.97 -2.43 -2.43
N HIS A 399 -10.94 -2.45 -3.37
CA HIS A 399 -10.90 -3.20 -4.63
C HIS A 399 -9.95 -2.58 -5.67
N GLN A 400 -9.48 -1.37 -5.43
CA GLN A 400 -8.72 -0.60 -6.41
C GLN A 400 -7.35 -0.17 -5.87
N THR A 401 -7.01 -0.63 -4.67
CA THR A 401 -5.70 -0.43 -4.02
C THR A 401 -4.55 -1.00 -4.84
N SER A 402 -3.32 -0.65 -4.47
CA SER A 402 -2.09 -1.07 -5.13
C SER A 402 -2.05 -2.60 -5.37
N ASN A 403 -2.09 -3.01 -6.64
CA ASN A 403 -2.22 -4.42 -7.03
C ASN A 403 -1.42 -4.77 -8.29
N GLY A 404 -1.46 -6.04 -8.69
CA GLY A 404 -0.99 -6.48 -10.02
C GLY A 404 0.50 -6.26 -10.22
N MET A 405 1.30 -6.44 -9.17
CA MET A 405 2.73 -6.15 -9.14
C MET A 405 3.51 -7.08 -10.08
N ALA A 406 4.48 -6.53 -10.80
CA ALA A 406 5.38 -7.29 -11.68
C ALA A 406 6.74 -6.59 -11.83
N TRP A 407 7.81 -7.38 -11.87
CA TRP A 407 9.13 -6.88 -12.28
C TRP A 407 9.18 -6.65 -13.78
N SER A 408 9.64 -5.46 -14.17
CA SER A 408 10.01 -5.18 -15.56
C SER A 408 11.35 -5.84 -15.92
N PRO A 409 11.65 -6.03 -17.22
CA PRO A 409 12.93 -6.56 -17.67
C PRO A 409 14.16 -5.76 -17.22
N ASP A 410 13.96 -4.47 -16.93
CA ASP A 410 15.00 -3.52 -16.50
C ASP A 410 15.23 -3.52 -14.99
N GLY A 411 14.42 -4.26 -14.21
CA GLY A 411 14.55 -4.37 -12.76
C GLY A 411 13.71 -3.39 -11.95
N ASP A 412 12.84 -2.60 -12.59
CA ASP A 412 11.87 -1.74 -11.89
C ASP A 412 10.62 -2.55 -11.52
N LEU A 413 10.00 -2.24 -10.38
CA LEU A 413 8.76 -2.85 -9.90
C LEU A 413 7.56 -2.02 -10.38
N TRP A 414 6.65 -2.65 -11.12
CA TRP A 414 5.46 -2.00 -11.69
C TRP A 414 4.21 -2.51 -10.99
N PHE A 415 3.26 -1.62 -10.69
CA PHE A 415 2.01 -1.99 -10.04
C PHE A 415 0.92 -0.94 -10.28
N SER A 416 -0.34 -1.32 -10.08
CA SER A 416 -1.49 -0.53 -10.53
C SER A 416 -2.33 -0.03 -9.35
N GLN A 417 -3.09 1.04 -9.56
CA GLN A 417 -4.23 1.43 -8.72
C GLN A 417 -5.42 1.82 -9.61
N GLY A 418 -6.65 1.79 -9.09
CA GLY A 418 -7.87 2.12 -9.84
C GLY A 418 -8.45 3.51 -9.56
N ASP A 419 -9.60 3.78 -10.20
CA ASP A 419 -10.26 5.11 -10.21
C ASP A 419 -10.52 5.70 -8.83
N GLY A 420 -10.93 4.86 -7.89
CA GLY A 420 -11.35 5.28 -6.56
C GLY A 420 -10.21 5.66 -5.63
N ILE A 421 -8.97 5.71 -6.12
CA ILE A 421 -7.76 5.90 -5.32
C ILE A 421 -7.12 7.26 -5.61
N GLU A 422 -6.74 7.99 -4.57
CA GLU A 422 -5.86 9.15 -4.66
C GLU A 422 -4.62 8.90 -3.80
N SER A 423 -3.46 8.79 -4.45
CA SER A 423 -2.19 8.48 -3.80
C SER A 423 -1.26 9.69 -3.83
N ARG A 424 -0.64 9.98 -2.69
CA ARG A 424 0.42 10.97 -2.53
C ARG A 424 1.52 10.38 -1.65
N VAL A 425 2.59 9.94 -2.31
CA VAL A 425 3.67 9.19 -1.69
C VAL A 425 4.90 10.07 -1.59
N GLU A 426 5.42 10.23 -0.38
CA GLU A 426 6.67 10.93 -0.15
C GLU A 426 7.86 10.09 -0.60
N THR A 427 8.77 10.70 -1.38
CA THR A 427 9.99 10.06 -1.87
C THR A 427 11.19 10.98 -1.63
N PRO A 428 12.44 10.48 -1.77
CA PRO A 428 13.64 11.31 -1.71
C PRO A 428 13.67 12.46 -2.74
N PHE A 429 12.82 12.37 -3.77
CA PHE A 429 12.75 13.31 -4.89
C PHE A 429 11.50 14.21 -4.84
N GLY A 430 10.75 14.19 -3.73
CA GLY A 430 9.50 14.92 -3.56
C GLY A 430 8.27 14.02 -3.51
N VAL A 431 7.08 14.60 -3.69
CA VAL A 431 5.82 13.84 -3.64
C VAL A 431 5.49 13.26 -5.01
N SER A 432 5.39 11.94 -5.10
CA SER A 432 4.82 11.23 -6.24
C SER A 432 3.30 11.16 -6.06
N SER A 433 2.55 11.82 -6.96
CA SER A 433 1.09 11.86 -6.93
C SER A 433 0.51 11.04 -8.06
N LEU A 434 -0.46 10.19 -7.77
CA LEU A 434 -1.29 9.53 -8.78
C LEU A 434 -2.75 9.63 -8.34
N PHE A 435 -3.52 10.41 -9.07
CA PHE A 435 -4.94 10.59 -8.83
C PHE A 435 -5.71 9.70 -9.79
N GLN A 436 -6.53 8.82 -9.22
CA GLN A 436 -7.35 7.84 -9.94
C GLN A 436 -6.50 6.75 -10.60
N ALA A 437 -7.08 6.09 -11.60
CA ALA A 437 -6.52 4.88 -12.17
C ALA A 437 -5.22 5.14 -12.93
N GLY A 438 -4.23 4.30 -12.69
CA GLY A 438 -2.93 4.40 -13.33
C GLY A 438 -1.97 3.30 -12.90
N VAL A 439 -0.69 3.48 -13.23
CA VAL A 439 0.39 2.52 -12.97
C VAL A 439 1.54 3.27 -12.32
N PHE A 440 2.14 2.69 -11.29
CA PHE A 440 3.40 3.13 -10.72
C PHE A 440 4.55 2.32 -11.29
N ARG A 441 5.70 2.98 -11.47
CA ARG A 441 7.00 2.36 -11.66
C ARG A 441 7.91 2.76 -10.50
N LEU A 442 8.36 1.78 -9.73
CA LEU A 442 9.24 1.97 -8.57
C LEU A 442 10.64 1.41 -8.85
N ARG A 443 11.66 2.22 -8.54
CA ARG A 443 13.04 1.75 -8.32
C ARG A 443 13.26 1.60 -6.82
N PRO A 444 13.27 0.37 -6.29
CA PRO A 444 13.26 0.15 -4.84
C PRO A 444 14.50 0.74 -4.14
N ASP A 445 15.69 0.56 -4.71
CA ASP A 445 16.96 1.03 -4.13
C ASP A 445 17.02 2.56 -3.95
N GLU A 446 16.39 3.30 -4.87
CA GLU A 446 16.37 4.75 -4.85
C GLU A 446 15.13 5.34 -4.18
N PHE A 447 14.10 4.51 -3.92
CA PHE A 447 12.73 4.95 -3.66
C PHE A 447 12.18 5.93 -4.71
N ARG A 448 12.60 5.79 -5.97
CA ARG A 448 12.06 6.61 -7.06
C ARG A 448 10.76 6.01 -7.56
N LEU A 449 9.66 6.72 -7.31
CA LEU A 449 8.31 6.29 -7.70
C LEU A 449 7.75 7.20 -8.79
N ASP A 450 7.71 6.71 -10.01
CA ASP A 450 7.15 7.42 -11.16
C ASP A 450 5.65 7.07 -11.31
N PRO A 451 4.74 8.07 -11.24
CA PRO A 451 3.32 7.87 -11.55
C PRO A 451 3.13 7.92 -13.08
N LEU A 452 2.54 6.87 -13.63
CA LEU A 452 2.21 6.73 -15.04
C LEU A 452 0.69 6.74 -15.21
N LEU A 453 0.21 7.36 -16.28
CA LEU A 453 -1.20 7.40 -16.66
C LEU A 453 -2.15 8.12 -15.69
N ASP A 454 -1.68 9.18 -15.01
CA ASP A 454 -2.51 10.02 -14.12
C ASP A 454 -3.81 10.53 -14.78
N ASP A 455 -4.87 10.74 -13.98
CA ASP A 455 -6.18 11.28 -14.42
C ASP A 455 -6.82 10.45 -15.56
N PHE A 456 -6.92 9.13 -15.38
CA PHE A 456 -7.57 8.21 -16.33
C PHE A 456 -6.98 8.22 -17.75
N MET A 457 -5.68 8.48 -17.87
CA MET A 457 -5.01 8.38 -19.17
C MET A 457 -4.90 6.94 -19.70
N GLY A 458 -5.37 5.93 -18.96
CA GLY A 458 -5.46 4.55 -19.46
C GLY A 458 -6.65 3.77 -18.87
N PRO A 459 -6.41 2.56 -18.34
CA PRO A 459 -7.47 1.71 -17.77
C PRO A 459 -8.10 2.35 -16.52
N GLY A 460 -9.40 2.12 -16.29
CA GLY A 460 -10.13 2.65 -15.13
C GLY A 460 -10.07 1.75 -13.89
N ASN A 461 -9.83 0.45 -14.08
CA ASN A 461 -9.63 -0.52 -13.00
C ASN A 461 -8.51 -1.51 -13.37
N PRO A 462 -7.26 -1.04 -13.50
CA PRO A 462 -6.14 -1.90 -13.84
C PRO A 462 -5.89 -2.97 -12.77
N TRP A 463 -5.69 -4.20 -13.22
CA TRP A 463 -5.48 -5.40 -12.39
C TRP A 463 -4.28 -6.24 -12.81
N GLY A 464 -3.32 -5.62 -13.49
CA GLY A 464 -2.08 -6.30 -13.86
C GLY A 464 -1.32 -5.61 -14.98
N VAL A 465 0.01 -5.66 -14.86
CA VAL A 465 0.97 -5.27 -15.90
C VAL A 465 1.75 -6.52 -16.32
N GLY A 466 1.85 -6.75 -17.63
CA GLY A 466 2.59 -7.87 -18.21
C GLY A 466 3.59 -7.37 -19.24
N PHE A 467 4.71 -8.08 -19.37
CA PHE A 467 5.78 -7.77 -20.33
C PHE A 467 6.00 -8.95 -21.28
N ASP A 468 6.16 -8.67 -22.57
CA ASP A 468 6.64 -9.66 -23.54
C ASP A 468 8.16 -9.86 -23.46
N ASP A 469 8.71 -10.70 -24.32
CA ASP A 469 10.15 -11.00 -24.37
C ASP A 469 11.01 -9.83 -24.84
N TYR A 470 10.41 -8.80 -25.44
CA TYR A 470 11.07 -7.59 -25.94
C TYR A 470 10.87 -6.39 -25.00
N GLY A 471 10.23 -6.61 -23.85
CA GLY A 471 9.96 -5.58 -22.84
C GLY A 471 8.79 -4.65 -23.17
N GLN A 472 7.94 -5.01 -24.13
CA GLN A 472 6.69 -4.29 -24.38
C GLN A 472 5.73 -4.50 -23.22
N SER A 473 5.21 -3.41 -22.68
CA SER A 473 4.32 -3.44 -21.52
C SER A 473 2.85 -3.40 -21.94
N PHE A 474 2.06 -4.25 -21.31
CA PHE A 474 0.61 -4.33 -21.46
C PHE A 474 -0.05 -4.18 -20.11
N VAL A 475 -1.15 -3.43 -20.05
CA VAL A 475 -1.97 -3.31 -18.84
C VAL A 475 -3.36 -3.87 -19.12
N ILE A 476 -3.86 -4.68 -18.19
CA ILE A 476 -5.20 -5.26 -18.23
C ILE A 476 -6.11 -4.60 -17.22
N ASP A 477 -7.40 -4.56 -17.54
CA ASP A 477 -8.40 -3.83 -16.76
C ASP A 477 -9.64 -4.70 -16.51
N GLY A 478 -10.07 -4.76 -15.24
CA GLY A 478 -11.25 -5.50 -14.77
C GLY A 478 -12.59 -5.07 -15.38
N ALA A 479 -12.60 -3.98 -16.16
CA ALA A 479 -13.74 -3.56 -16.98
C ALA A 479 -13.32 -2.99 -18.35
N GLY A 480 -12.12 -2.43 -18.46
CA GLY A 480 -11.68 -1.65 -19.62
C GLY A 480 -11.17 -2.49 -20.79
N GLY A 481 -10.57 -3.66 -20.58
CA GLY A 481 -9.93 -4.45 -21.63
C GLY A 481 -8.40 -4.45 -21.52
N ILE A 482 -7.68 -4.36 -22.66
CA ILE A 482 -6.21 -4.41 -22.72
C ILE A 482 -5.68 -3.16 -23.40
N SER A 483 -4.61 -2.56 -22.85
CA SER A 483 -3.92 -1.40 -23.43
C SER A 483 -2.41 -1.65 -23.55
N TYR A 484 -1.79 -1.12 -24.61
CA TYR A 484 -0.35 -1.10 -24.80
C TYR A 484 0.25 0.10 -24.06
N LEU A 485 1.06 -0.18 -23.04
CA LEU A 485 1.49 0.79 -22.03
C LEU A 485 2.83 1.48 -22.37
N THR A 486 3.68 0.88 -23.20
CA THR A 486 5.02 1.42 -23.52
C THR A 486 5.01 2.92 -23.88
N PRO A 487 4.08 3.45 -24.71
CA PRO A 487 4.06 4.87 -25.08
C PRO A 487 3.85 5.83 -23.90
N ALA A 488 3.35 5.35 -22.77
CA ALA A 488 3.11 6.12 -21.55
C ALA A 488 4.07 5.78 -20.41
N SER A 489 5.21 5.16 -20.71
CA SER A 489 6.24 4.78 -19.71
C SER A 489 7.12 5.96 -19.24
N VAL A 490 6.73 7.18 -19.61
CA VAL A 490 7.36 8.44 -19.20
C VAL A 490 6.28 9.34 -18.61
N PRO A 491 6.44 9.84 -17.38
CA PRO A 491 5.52 10.82 -16.82
C PRO A 491 5.47 12.07 -17.70
N VAL A 492 4.28 12.48 -18.13
CA VAL A 492 4.08 13.66 -18.98
C VAL A 492 2.98 14.54 -18.41
N HIS A 493 3.17 15.85 -18.47
CA HIS A 493 2.12 16.81 -18.06
C HIS A 493 0.96 16.87 -19.05
N ARG A 494 1.19 16.45 -20.31
CA ARG A 494 0.14 16.43 -21.34
C ARG A 494 -0.62 15.12 -21.28
N ARG A 495 -1.89 15.23 -20.91
CA ARG A 495 -2.80 14.08 -20.82
C ARG A 495 -3.19 13.57 -22.21
N LEU A 496 -2.90 12.30 -22.46
CA LEU A 496 -3.32 11.58 -23.66
C LEU A 496 -3.84 10.21 -23.23
N ARG A 497 -5.13 9.95 -23.47
CA ARG A 497 -5.73 8.66 -23.17
C ARG A 497 -5.23 7.60 -24.13
N LEU A 498 -4.67 6.52 -23.59
CA LEU A 498 -4.24 5.37 -24.39
C LEU A 498 -5.45 4.69 -25.05
N PRO A 499 -5.34 4.29 -26.32
CA PRO A 499 -6.35 3.48 -26.96
C PRO A 499 -6.36 2.07 -26.36
N ARG A 500 -7.54 1.46 -26.36
CA ARG A 500 -7.70 0.04 -26.04
C ARG A 500 -7.41 -0.79 -27.28
N ILE A 501 -6.63 -1.85 -27.07
CA ILE A 501 -6.24 -2.81 -28.13
C ILE A 501 -6.91 -4.17 -27.96
N GLY A 502 -7.45 -4.45 -26.77
CA GLY A 502 -8.25 -5.64 -26.45
C GLY A 502 -9.67 -5.29 -26.01
N LYS A 503 -10.58 -6.25 -26.18
CA LYS A 503 -11.99 -6.11 -25.78
C LYS A 503 -12.14 -6.08 -24.24
N PRO A 504 -13.19 -5.46 -23.70
CA PRO A 504 -13.55 -5.54 -22.28
C PRO A 504 -13.77 -6.97 -21.77
N GLY A 505 -13.48 -7.19 -20.49
CA GLY A 505 -13.74 -8.44 -19.75
C GLY A 505 -13.70 -8.22 -18.24
N GLY A 506 -13.68 -9.30 -17.45
CA GLY A 506 -13.38 -9.25 -16.02
C GLY A 506 -11.92 -9.63 -15.79
N TYR A 507 -10.98 -8.82 -16.28
CA TYR A 507 -9.57 -9.21 -16.31
C TYR A 507 -8.85 -8.94 -15.00
N CYS A 508 -8.25 -9.98 -14.42
CA CYS A 508 -7.39 -9.89 -13.25
C CYS A 508 -6.17 -10.81 -13.41
N GLY A 509 -4.99 -10.26 -13.08
CA GLY A 509 -3.71 -10.93 -13.26
C GLY A 509 -3.34 -11.20 -14.72
N ILE A 510 -2.04 -11.08 -15.02
CA ILE A 510 -1.49 -11.32 -16.36
C ILE A 510 -0.12 -11.95 -16.23
N ASP A 511 0.20 -12.90 -17.10
CA ASP A 511 1.57 -13.35 -17.33
C ASP A 511 1.74 -13.92 -18.74
N GLN A 512 2.98 -13.97 -19.20
CA GLN A 512 3.34 -14.59 -20.47
C GLN A 512 3.48 -16.10 -20.31
N LEU A 513 2.88 -16.87 -21.21
CA LEU A 513 2.77 -18.33 -21.15
C LEU A 513 3.94 -19.08 -21.79
N GLY A 514 5.00 -18.37 -22.17
CA GLY A 514 6.22 -18.93 -22.77
C GLY A 514 6.14 -19.33 -24.25
N ASP A 515 4.98 -19.20 -24.89
CA ASP A 515 4.76 -19.39 -26.35
C ASP A 515 4.44 -18.06 -27.07
N GLY A 516 4.82 -16.94 -26.44
CA GLY A 516 4.49 -15.58 -26.87
C GLY A 516 3.02 -15.18 -26.66
N SER A 517 2.17 -16.06 -26.13
CA SER A 517 0.83 -15.69 -25.67
C SER A 517 0.83 -15.28 -24.20
N PHE A 518 -0.20 -14.54 -23.79
CA PHE A 518 -0.48 -14.15 -22.43
C PHE A 518 -1.70 -14.90 -21.91
N GLY A 519 -1.69 -15.23 -20.63
CA GLY A 519 -2.86 -15.67 -19.87
C GLY A 519 -3.36 -14.53 -18.99
N ILE A 520 -4.67 -14.41 -18.86
CA ILE A 520 -5.35 -13.49 -17.94
C ILE A 520 -6.53 -14.19 -17.27
N GLY A 521 -6.73 -13.96 -15.97
CA GLY A 521 -7.95 -14.40 -15.30
C GLY A 521 -9.14 -13.61 -15.85
N ASP A 522 -10.24 -14.26 -16.23
CA ASP A 522 -11.50 -13.64 -16.65
C ASP A 522 -12.62 -14.05 -15.68
N TYR A 523 -12.64 -13.42 -14.51
CA TYR A 523 -13.49 -13.82 -13.38
C TYR A 523 -14.99 -13.71 -13.68
N LYS A 524 -15.38 -12.87 -14.65
CA LYS A 524 -16.79 -12.74 -15.09
C LYS A 524 -17.26 -13.92 -15.94
N LYS A 525 -16.33 -14.64 -16.56
CA LYS A 525 -16.61 -15.76 -17.47
C LYS A 525 -16.15 -17.11 -16.93
N ASN A 526 -15.64 -17.16 -15.69
CA ASN A 526 -15.14 -18.37 -15.06
C ASN A 526 -14.07 -19.07 -15.92
N GLN A 527 -13.14 -18.31 -16.50
CA GLN A 527 -12.13 -18.86 -17.41
C GLN A 527 -10.80 -18.13 -17.30
N VAL A 528 -9.74 -18.78 -17.79
CA VAL A 528 -8.43 -18.15 -18.03
C VAL A 528 -8.33 -17.85 -19.51
N THR A 529 -8.53 -16.59 -19.87
CA THR A 529 -8.48 -16.10 -21.25
C THR A 529 -7.03 -16.06 -21.73
N ARG A 530 -6.82 -16.40 -23.01
CA ARG A 530 -5.52 -16.28 -23.67
C ARG A 530 -5.56 -15.25 -24.78
N PHE A 531 -4.45 -14.54 -24.98
CA PHE A 531 -4.29 -13.64 -26.11
C PHE A 531 -2.86 -13.59 -26.61
N ARG A 532 -2.65 -13.15 -27.85
CA ARG A 532 -1.34 -12.81 -28.40
C ARG A 532 -1.35 -11.36 -28.87
N ALA A 533 -0.28 -10.64 -28.60
CA ALA A 533 -0.06 -9.33 -29.18
C ALA A 533 0.68 -9.48 -30.52
N SER A 534 0.25 -8.74 -31.54
CA SER A 534 0.92 -8.66 -32.83
C SER A 534 1.10 -7.20 -33.25
N GLU A 535 2.18 -6.90 -33.97
CA GLU A 535 2.48 -5.55 -34.43
C GLU A 535 1.33 -4.98 -35.30
N ASP A 536 0.98 -3.73 -35.04
CA ASP A 536 -0.01 -2.97 -35.81
C ASP A 536 0.46 -1.50 -35.95
N GLY A 537 1.17 -1.23 -37.04
CA GLY A 537 1.82 0.07 -37.27
C GLY A 537 2.86 0.38 -36.20
N ALA A 538 2.67 1.47 -35.46
CA ALA A 538 3.55 1.88 -34.36
C ALA A 538 3.12 1.34 -32.98
N GLY A 539 2.11 0.45 -32.95
CA GLY A 539 1.57 -0.14 -31.73
C GLY A 539 1.30 -1.63 -31.90
N PHE A 540 0.36 -2.14 -31.11
CA PHE A 540 -0.02 -3.54 -31.08
C PHE A 540 -1.53 -3.69 -31.20
N LYS A 541 -1.94 -4.82 -31.77
CA LYS A 541 -3.30 -5.34 -31.66
C LYS A 541 -3.30 -6.64 -30.86
N VAL A 542 -4.47 -7.04 -30.38
CA VAL A 542 -4.65 -8.28 -29.62
C VAL A 542 -5.49 -9.29 -30.42
N ASP A 543 -4.93 -10.48 -30.58
CA ASP A 543 -5.62 -11.66 -31.10
C ASP A 543 -5.97 -12.59 -29.93
N PHE A 544 -7.28 -12.69 -29.61
CA PHE A 544 -7.74 -13.62 -28.57
C PHE A 544 -7.64 -15.07 -29.07
N LEU A 545 -7.17 -15.95 -28.20
CA LEU A 545 -6.98 -17.38 -28.47
C LEU A 545 -7.99 -18.22 -27.71
N GLU A 546 -8.01 -19.53 -27.97
CA GLU A 546 -8.75 -20.47 -27.15
C GLU A 546 -8.27 -20.37 -25.69
N PRO A 547 -9.19 -20.19 -24.70
CA PRO A 547 -8.88 -20.13 -23.28
C PRO A 547 -8.06 -21.33 -22.81
N LEU A 548 -7.22 -21.10 -21.80
CA LEU A 548 -6.43 -22.18 -21.19
C LEU A 548 -7.33 -23.17 -20.43
N MET A 549 -8.32 -22.62 -19.71
CA MET A 549 -9.32 -23.38 -18.98
C MET A 549 -10.62 -22.59 -18.83
N ARG A 550 -11.74 -23.30 -18.71
CA ARG A 550 -13.07 -22.79 -18.33
C ARG A 550 -13.65 -23.66 -17.23
N SER A 551 -14.55 -23.10 -16.42
CA SER A 551 -15.30 -23.85 -15.42
C SER A 551 -16.79 -23.58 -15.54
N SER A 552 -17.60 -24.63 -15.44
CA SER A 552 -19.04 -24.50 -15.22
C SER A 552 -19.41 -24.26 -13.75
N HIS A 553 -18.47 -24.42 -12.83
CA HIS A 553 -18.70 -24.20 -11.40
C HIS A 553 -18.90 -22.72 -11.11
N ARG A 554 -20.03 -22.37 -10.47
CA ARG A 554 -20.41 -20.97 -10.26
C ARG A 554 -19.37 -20.21 -9.48
N ASN A 555 -18.69 -20.83 -8.51
CA ASN A 555 -17.81 -20.12 -7.58
C ASN A 555 -16.36 -19.99 -8.08
N PHE A 556 -15.98 -20.60 -9.21
CA PHE A 556 -14.64 -20.46 -9.77
C PHE A 556 -14.36 -19.01 -10.21
N ARG A 557 -13.36 -18.37 -9.62
CA ARG A 557 -12.96 -16.97 -9.83
C ARG A 557 -11.44 -16.89 -10.06
N PRO A 558 -10.97 -17.09 -11.29
CA PRO A 558 -9.56 -16.92 -11.61
C PRO A 558 -9.21 -15.42 -11.57
N ILE A 559 -8.42 -15.01 -10.57
CA ILE A 559 -8.03 -13.61 -10.37
C ILE A 559 -6.53 -13.36 -10.52
N ASP A 560 -5.72 -14.40 -10.62
CA ASP A 560 -4.33 -14.30 -11.07
C ASP A 560 -3.93 -15.57 -11.83
N VAL A 561 -2.97 -15.40 -12.74
CA VAL A 561 -2.35 -16.49 -13.51
C VAL A 561 -0.87 -16.19 -13.65
N LYS A 562 -0.04 -17.19 -13.34
CA LYS A 562 1.42 -17.07 -13.41
C LYS A 562 2.09 -18.33 -13.94
N LEU A 563 3.18 -18.15 -14.66
CA LEU A 563 4.09 -19.23 -15.04
C LEU A 563 4.95 -19.61 -13.82
N GLY A 564 4.87 -20.88 -13.41
CA GLY A 564 5.66 -21.43 -12.32
C GLY A 564 7.06 -21.91 -12.73
N PRO A 565 7.93 -22.21 -11.75
CA PRO A 565 9.30 -22.67 -11.97
C PRO A 565 9.39 -24.00 -12.74
N ASP A 566 8.40 -24.86 -12.57
CA ASP A 566 8.27 -26.16 -13.21
C ASP A 566 7.73 -26.07 -14.65
N GLY A 567 7.37 -24.87 -15.11
CA GLY A 567 6.79 -24.62 -16.42
C GLY A 567 5.28 -24.84 -16.53
N ALA A 568 4.60 -25.13 -15.43
CA ALA A 568 3.14 -25.16 -15.36
C ALA A 568 2.57 -23.74 -15.16
N PHE A 569 1.27 -23.58 -15.39
CA PHE A 569 0.54 -22.36 -15.09
C PHE A 569 -0.22 -22.55 -13.78
N TYR A 570 -0.12 -21.56 -12.90
CA TYR A 570 -0.81 -21.57 -11.62
C TYR A 570 -1.90 -20.51 -11.63
N ILE A 571 -3.11 -20.94 -11.30
CA ILE A 571 -4.32 -20.12 -11.31
C ILE A 571 -4.74 -19.88 -9.87
N VAL A 572 -4.84 -18.60 -9.52
CA VAL A 572 -5.39 -18.18 -8.23
C VAL A 572 -6.90 -18.14 -8.36
N ASP A 573 -7.55 -19.12 -7.76
CA ASP A 573 -8.99 -19.17 -7.66
C ASP A 573 -9.42 -18.58 -6.31
N TRP A 574 -9.97 -17.37 -6.38
CA TRP A 574 -10.51 -16.68 -5.21
C TRP A 574 -11.70 -17.41 -4.59
N TYR A 575 -12.35 -18.31 -5.35
CA TYR A 575 -13.50 -19.10 -4.95
C TYR A 575 -14.60 -18.28 -4.25
N ASN A 576 -15.37 -17.53 -5.02
CA ASN A 576 -16.42 -16.69 -4.42
C ASN A 576 -17.68 -16.63 -5.27
N PRO A 577 -18.87 -16.90 -4.69
CA PRO A 577 -20.14 -16.71 -5.40
C PRO A 577 -20.39 -15.23 -5.73
N ILE A 578 -19.92 -14.31 -4.89
CA ILE A 578 -20.13 -12.87 -5.02
C ILE A 578 -18.84 -12.20 -5.49
N THR A 579 -18.84 -11.74 -6.73
CA THR A 579 -17.61 -11.23 -7.39
C THR A 579 -17.33 -9.77 -7.15
N CYS A 580 -18.38 -8.97 -6.96
CA CYS A 580 -18.28 -7.53 -7.00
C CYS A 580 -19.06 -6.93 -5.83
N HIS A 581 -18.53 -5.85 -5.28
CA HIS A 581 -19.27 -5.02 -4.35
C HIS A 581 -20.47 -4.31 -5.02
N GLN A 582 -20.44 -4.12 -6.34
CA GLN A 582 -21.53 -3.42 -7.06
C GLN A 582 -22.86 -4.18 -7.03
N ASP A 583 -22.81 -5.51 -6.91
CA ASP A 583 -23.96 -6.38 -7.10
C ASP A 583 -24.65 -6.75 -5.77
N ASP A 584 -23.88 -6.83 -4.68
CA ASP A 584 -24.34 -7.33 -3.38
C ASP A 584 -23.82 -6.49 -2.21
N PHE A 585 -24.52 -6.52 -1.08
CA PHE A 585 -24.11 -5.79 0.12
C PHE A 585 -22.80 -6.34 0.72
N TYR A 586 -22.05 -5.49 1.44
CA TYR A 586 -20.66 -5.80 1.83
C TYR A 586 -20.52 -6.93 2.87
N ARG A 587 -21.53 -7.13 3.73
CA ARG A 587 -21.58 -8.21 4.74
C ARG A 587 -22.40 -9.42 4.30
N HIS A 588 -22.63 -9.61 3.01
CA HIS A 588 -23.46 -10.72 2.53
C HIS A 588 -22.92 -12.07 3.02
N PRO A 589 -23.75 -12.93 3.65
CA PRO A 589 -23.30 -14.18 4.27
C PRO A 589 -22.65 -15.15 3.28
N ASP A 590 -23.13 -15.19 2.03
CA ASP A 590 -22.54 -16.00 0.95
C ASP A 590 -21.13 -15.56 0.51
N ARG A 591 -20.61 -14.40 0.95
CA ARG A 591 -19.22 -14.03 0.65
C ARG A 591 -18.28 -15.01 1.33
N ASP A 592 -17.70 -15.92 0.55
CA ASP A 592 -16.78 -16.91 1.06
C ASP A 592 -15.53 -16.24 1.67
N LYS A 593 -15.16 -16.70 2.87
CA LYS A 593 -14.02 -16.25 3.68
C LYS A 593 -13.09 -17.39 4.07
N THR A 594 -13.48 -18.63 3.80
CA THR A 594 -12.82 -19.81 4.37
C THR A 594 -12.14 -20.65 3.32
N HIS A 595 -12.51 -20.52 2.06
CA HIS A 595 -11.97 -21.34 0.99
C HIS A 595 -11.22 -20.53 -0.07
N GLY A 596 -10.43 -21.23 -0.87
CA GLY A 596 -9.63 -20.71 -1.96
C GLY A 596 -8.79 -21.83 -2.55
N ARG A 597 -8.43 -21.76 -3.83
CA ARG A 597 -7.61 -22.79 -4.46
C ARG A 597 -6.48 -22.18 -5.27
N ILE A 598 -5.36 -22.87 -5.25
CA ILE A 598 -4.33 -22.73 -6.27
C ILE A 598 -4.45 -23.95 -7.17
N TRP A 599 -4.81 -23.73 -8.43
CA TRP A 599 -4.86 -24.79 -9.43
C TRP A 599 -3.58 -24.78 -10.26
N ARG A 600 -2.98 -25.96 -10.46
CA ARG A 600 -1.82 -26.14 -11.34
C ARG A 600 -2.27 -26.75 -12.66
N VAL A 601 -1.97 -26.07 -13.77
CA VAL A 601 -2.31 -26.48 -15.14
C VAL A 601 -1.03 -26.77 -15.91
N ALA A 602 -0.78 -28.03 -16.24
CA ALA A 602 0.44 -28.51 -16.88
C ALA A 602 0.17 -29.11 -18.27
N LYS A 603 1.21 -29.21 -19.10
CA LYS A 603 1.13 -29.91 -20.39
C LYS A 603 1.19 -31.42 -20.15
N LYS A 604 0.24 -32.15 -20.74
CA LYS A 604 0.19 -33.62 -20.69
C LYS A 604 1.45 -34.23 -21.29
N ASN A 605 1.97 -35.27 -20.62
CA ASN A 605 3.13 -36.05 -21.06
C ASN A 605 4.41 -35.21 -21.25
N VAL A 606 4.48 -34.01 -20.67
CA VAL A 606 5.70 -33.20 -20.63
C VAL A 606 6.21 -33.22 -19.19
N PRO A 607 7.41 -33.74 -18.93
CA PRO A 607 7.98 -33.72 -17.58
C PRO A 607 8.06 -32.28 -17.05
N SER A 608 7.74 -32.12 -15.76
CA SER A 608 7.98 -30.88 -15.02
C SER A 608 9.45 -30.46 -15.18
N ARG A 609 9.66 -29.16 -15.36
CA ARG A 609 11.02 -28.61 -15.43
C ARG A 609 11.69 -28.75 -14.07
N GLU A 610 12.99 -28.98 -14.10
CA GLU A 610 13.79 -28.97 -12.88
C GLU A 610 13.88 -27.54 -12.33
N VAL A 611 13.48 -27.37 -11.07
CA VAL A 611 13.68 -26.11 -10.36
C VAL A 611 15.14 -26.01 -9.96
N ALA A 612 15.84 -25.03 -10.54
CA ALA A 612 17.25 -24.78 -10.24
C ALA A 612 17.41 -24.14 -8.86
N GLU A 613 18.38 -24.59 -8.07
CA GLU A 613 18.79 -23.93 -6.82
C GLU A 613 19.59 -22.65 -7.13
N LEU A 614 18.90 -21.56 -7.44
CA LEU A 614 19.53 -20.33 -7.94
C LEU A 614 20.26 -19.56 -6.84
N THR A 615 19.72 -19.53 -5.62
CA THR A 615 20.32 -18.73 -4.53
C THR A 615 21.72 -19.22 -4.16
N LYS A 616 21.95 -20.54 -4.25
CA LYS A 616 23.23 -21.20 -3.95
C LYS A 616 24.17 -21.33 -5.16
N ALA A 617 23.69 -21.05 -6.38
CA ALA A 617 24.50 -21.21 -7.59
C ALA A 617 25.67 -20.21 -7.64
N PRO A 618 26.88 -20.61 -8.07
CA PRO A 618 27.99 -19.67 -8.28
C PRO A 618 27.64 -18.57 -9.29
N THR A 619 28.19 -17.35 -9.12
CA THR A 619 27.88 -16.20 -10.00
C THR A 619 28.11 -16.51 -11.49
N GLY A 620 29.17 -17.23 -11.85
CA GLY A 620 29.42 -17.63 -13.24
C GLY A 620 28.31 -18.53 -13.81
N LYS A 621 27.74 -19.43 -12.99
CA LYS A 621 26.59 -20.26 -13.39
C LYS A 621 25.34 -19.41 -13.62
N LEU A 622 25.06 -18.44 -12.75
CA LEU A 622 23.94 -17.51 -12.91
C LEU A 622 24.04 -16.70 -14.20
N ILE A 623 25.25 -16.22 -14.56
CA ILE A 623 25.50 -15.51 -15.82
C ILE A 623 25.21 -16.41 -17.02
N GLU A 624 25.61 -17.67 -16.99
CA GLU A 624 25.31 -18.62 -18.06
C GLU A 624 23.80 -18.89 -18.19
N LEU A 625 23.05 -18.91 -17.08
CA LEU A 625 21.59 -19.06 -17.09
C LEU A 625 20.88 -17.88 -17.78
N LEU A 626 21.51 -16.72 -17.91
CA LEU A 626 20.93 -15.57 -18.62
C LEU A 626 20.72 -15.84 -20.12
N LYS A 627 21.40 -16.85 -20.68
CA LYS A 627 21.31 -17.24 -22.09
C LYS A 627 20.14 -18.20 -22.37
N LEU A 628 19.48 -18.71 -21.33
CA LEU A 628 18.37 -19.63 -21.51
C LEU A 628 17.17 -18.92 -22.13
N GLU A 629 16.49 -19.60 -23.06
CA GLU A 629 15.19 -19.15 -23.58
C GLU A 629 14.13 -19.12 -22.46
N ASN A 630 14.27 -19.97 -21.44
CA ASN A 630 13.41 -20.01 -20.26
C ASN A 630 13.39 -18.65 -19.53
N ARG A 631 12.29 -17.92 -19.72
CA ARG A 631 12.04 -16.60 -19.12
C ARG A 631 12.08 -16.63 -17.60
N TRP A 632 11.45 -17.62 -16.96
CA TRP A 632 11.38 -17.71 -15.50
C TRP A 632 12.79 -17.81 -14.89
N THR A 633 13.58 -18.80 -15.35
CA THR A 633 14.94 -19.02 -14.84
C THR A 633 15.84 -17.82 -15.11
N ARG A 634 15.73 -17.21 -16.30
CA ARG A 634 16.49 -16.01 -16.67
C ARG A 634 16.17 -14.83 -15.74
N THR A 635 14.89 -14.57 -15.48
CA THR A 635 14.46 -13.48 -14.59
C THR A 635 14.91 -13.72 -13.15
N LYS A 636 14.72 -14.92 -12.59
CA LYS A 636 15.17 -15.24 -11.23
C LYS A 636 16.68 -15.20 -11.08
N ALA A 637 17.44 -15.67 -12.06
CA ALA A 637 18.90 -15.54 -12.06
C ALA A 637 19.34 -14.06 -12.05
N LYS A 638 18.68 -13.18 -12.81
CA LYS A 638 18.93 -11.73 -12.77
C LYS A 638 18.67 -11.15 -11.37
N GLN A 639 17.56 -11.53 -10.74
CA GLN A 639 17.21 -11.07 -9.39
C GLN A 639 18.25 -11.49 -8.35
N VAL A 640 18.72 -12.75 -8.38
CA VAL A 640 19.80 -13.22 -7.49
C VAL A 640 21.10 -12.46 -7.76
N LEU A 641 21.44 -12.21 -9.02
CA LEU A 641 22.62 -11.41 -9.38
C LEU A 641 22.53 -9.97 -8.85
N ALA A 642 21.36 -9.34 -8.98
CA ALA A 642 21.11 -7.99 -8.47
C ALA A 642 21.24 -7.95 -6.92
N ALA A 643 20.62 -8.91 -6.22
CA ALA A 643 20.67 -9.01 -4.76
C ALA A 643 22.09 -9.23 -4.20
N ARG A 644 22.97 -9.92 -4.95
CA ARG A 644 24.40 -10.05 -4.58
C ARG A 644 25.20 -8.76 -4.72
N GLY A 645 24.65 -7.75 -5.39
CA GLY A 645 25.27 -6.46 -5.65
C GLY A 645 26.37 -6.51 -6.72
N LEU A 646 26.65 -5.35 -7.33
CA LEU A 646 27.63 -5.19 -8.41
C LEU A 646 29.07 -5.57 -8.00
N LYS A 647 29.39 -5.54 -6.70
CA LYS A 647 30.73 -5.90 -6.18
C LYS A 647 31.03 -7.40 -6.31
N ALA A 648 30.02 -8.24 -6.45
CA ALA A 648 30.15 -9.70 -6.57
C ALA A 648 30.23 -10.19 -8.02
N LEU A 649 30.15 -9.29 -9.01
CA LEU A 649 30.18 -9.66 -10.42
C LEU A 649 31.63 -9.70 -10.94
N PRO A 650 32.06 -10.78 -11.61
CA PRO A 650 33.35 -10.84 -12.28
C PRO A 650 33.48 -9.72 -13.32
N GLU A 651 34.69 -9.19 -13.55
CA GLU A 651 34.95 -8.21 -14.63
C GLU A 651 34.46 -8.70 -16.01
N ASP A 652 34.40 -10.02 -16.20
CA ASP A 652 33.94 -10.65 -17.45
C ASP A 652 32.47 -10.35 -17.78
N ILE A 653 31.65 -9.91 -16.81
CA ILE A 653 30.27 -9.47 -17.12
C ILE A 653 30.26 -8.22 -18.02
N TYR A 654 31.27 -7.36 -17.92
CA TYR A 654 31.43 -6.19 -18.81
C TYR A 654 31.88 -6.58 -20.23
N ARG A 655 32.26 -7.85 -20.44
CA ARG A 655 32.58 -8.44 -21.75
C ARG A 655 31.43 -9.29 -22.29
N TRP A 656 30.34 -9.46 -21.54
CA TRP A 656 29.17 -10.22 -21.94
C TRP A 656 28.52 -9.57 -23.17
N LYS A 657 28.57 -10.29 -24.29
CA LYS A 657 27.81 -10.01 -25.52
C LYS A 657 26.85 -11.20 -25.71
N GLY A 658 25.75 -11.19 -24.97
CA GLY A 658 24.68 -12.19 -25.08
C GLY A 658 23.51 -11.61 -25.81
#